data_AF-A0A9N9ML93-F1
#
_entry.id   AF-A0A9N9ML93-F1
#
_cell.length_a   1.000
_cell.length_b   1.000
_cell.length_c   1.000
_cell.angle_alpha   90.00
_cell.angle_beta   90.00
_cell.angle_gamma   90.00
#
_symmetry.space_group_name_H-M   'P 1'
#
loop_
_entity.id
_entity.type
_entity.pdbx_description
1 polymer ?
#
loop_
_entity_poly.entity_id
_entity_poly.type
_entity_poly.pdbx_seq_one_letter_code
_entity_poly.pdbx_strand_id
1 'polypeptide(L)'
;MNKKLKKLAPVSLNDRFRDIPKIQIFEPLEIDEVDESCTDPLNKGFTDFLNISEENEQLTDNEGDDTYLDLDVDCKDFYKSHKPKKQKFQSVNDVFAELESLSAATCSFRGISHQRIQKLIAAYNTQTELEKVVRLVESHVPNLRDKTAVRYARLLTKELKTSSNEEYKEELNLLKENIIGHSPTDLAKTIETIKRQVAEMPKEWNIIQITSHHTEKEAYNLNINIQGTNQLHITVFNCGQDLVDPFVITVDAPYYDGKKLELMQKLTDTFIDYQQNLKEIVNQKRFKNVQEKREYVSRTENTEVTLKEIIKRLEENWLRQWRCLLIGKYQDKSLEKNIRDELEKIYNNQLSKVVIPPKTKELMHYVTKGAGYLLFSEVQKALSYCLNKIVDENTIKEISQLIKEINIAVFQKSDNHLRHPIILIVDECLDSFPWEMLTILTDQPVTRLPSLYFAHLLFKSHEKEIQRGDKIVRSHKNGKYLLNPDSNLPNMEIRIQAFLKYWLPNWTGIINKKPTKEEFFDLVTAADIYSYYGHGNGSHLMSLDFIQKCQIGAVVMLFGCASNKLTQKGAQVEMYSSYYLYLMARSPCVFGMLWPVTDMYTDLLTTEFLSTWLPSSAERGWSKIDKQAWMKTFKIKKLPSKEINADIVRIEEENNLELLRALSQSKKRTNYLTKAACVVRGLPIKIELL
;
A
#
# COMPACT_ATOMS: atom_id res chain seq x y z
N MET A 1 -38.53 55.23 -0.02
CA MET A 1 -39.99 55.03 -0.10
C MET A 1 -40.25 53.63 -0.62
N ASN A 2 -41.00 52.83 0.13
CA ASN A 2 -41.54 51.49 -0.19
C ASN A 2 -40.64 50.23 -0.26
N LYS A 3 -40.80 49.46 0.85
CA LYS A 3 -41.08 48.01 0.96
C LYS A 3 -39.91 47.00 1.06
N LYS A 4 -39.85 46.46 2.29
CA LYS A 4 -39.48 45.10 2.75
C LYS A 4 -37.99 44.76 2.94
N LEU A 5 -37.45 45.32 4.03
CA LEU A 5 -36.44 44.67 4.90
C LEU A 5 -37.17 44.07 6.12
N LYS A 6 -37.10 42.76 6.35
CA LYS A 6 -37.32 42.14 7.66
C LYS A 6 -36.46 40.88 7.83
N LYS A 7 -35.46 41.02 8.72
CA LYS A 7 -34.95 40.09 9.74
C LYS A 7 -34.50 38.68 9.30
N LEU A 8 -33.18 38.51 9.21
CA LEU A 8 -32.48 37.27 9.51
C LEU A 8 -32.07 37.29 11.00
N ALA A 9 -32.52 36.29 11.75
CA ALA A 9 -32.00 35.88 13.06
C ALA A 9 -31.69 34.37 12.97
N PRO A 10 -30.72 33.84 13.75
CA PRO A 10 -30.06 32.58 13.46
C PRO A 10 -30.87 31.39 14.00
N VAL A 11 -30.98 30.31 13.22
CA VAL A 11 -31.59 29.04 13.65
C VAL A 11 -30.49 28.08 14.09
N SER A 12 -30.73 27.47 15.26
CA SER A 12 -29.83 26.61 16.03
C SER A 12 -29.67 25.21 15.43
N LEU A 13 -28.57 24.56 15.83
CA LEU A 13 -28.01 23.31 15.29
C LEU A 13 -28.74 22.01 15.71
N ASN A 14 -30.00 22.06 16.15
CA ASN A 14 -30.63 20.92 16.85
C ASN A 14 -31.69 20.10 16.09
N ASP A 15 -31.88 20.26 14.78
CA ASP A 15 -32.93 19.56 14.02
C ASP A 15 -32.43 18.46 13.05
N ARG A 16 -31.31 17.76 13.33
CA ARG A 16 -30.85 16.62 12.50
C ARG A 16 -30.70 15.27 13.20
N PHE A 17 -31.26 15.11 14.40
CA PHE A 17 -31.27 13.82 15.10
C PHE A 17 -32.64 13.54 15.69
N ARG A 18 -33.61 13.23 14.82
CA ARG A 18 -34.84 12.52 15.18
C ARG A 18 -34.98 11.40 14.19
N ASP A 19 -34.51 10.22 14.61
CA ASP A 19 -35.00 8.87 14.24
C ASP A 19 -33.93 7.85 14.65
N ILE A 20 -33.87 7.56 15.96
CA ILE A 20 -33.16 6.41 16.53
C ILE A 20 -34.20 5.65 17.38
N PRO A 21 -34.41 4.34 17.18
CA PRO A 21 -35.32 3.58 18.02
C PRO A 21 -34.78 3.46 19.46
N LYS A 22 -35.70 3.65 20.42
CA LYS A 22 -35.46 3.63 21.87
C LYS A 22 -34.81 2.32 22.32
N ILE A 23 -33.61 2.41 22.87
CA ILE A 23 -32.94 1.31 23.60
C ILE A 23 -33.52 1.25 25.00
N GLN A 24 -33.95 0.05 25.40
CA GLN A 24 -34.48 -0.27 26.72
C GLN A 24 -33.32 -0.32 27.72
N ILE A 25 -33.37 0.54 28.73
CA ILE A 25 -32.41 0.60 29.84
C ILE A 25 -32.70 -0.59 30.75
N PHE A 26 -31.72 -1.50 30.91
CA PHE A 26 -31.73 -2.48 32.00
C PHE A 26 -30.86 -1.97 33.14
N GLU A 27 -31.38 -2.13 34.36
CA GLU A 27 -30.82 -1.70 35.65
C GLU A 27 -29.48 -2.37 35.98
N PRO A 28 -28.66 -1.76 36.87
CA PRO A 28 -27.30 -2.22 37.16
C PRO A 28 -27.32 -3.46 38.06
N LEU A 29 -26.61 -4.50 37.64
CA LEU A 29 -26.29 -5.66 38.49
C LEU A 29 -24.96 -5.42 39.21
N GLU A 30 -24.96 -5.82 40.48
CA GLU A 30 -23.98 -5.57 41.52
C GLU A 30 -22.56 -6.05 41.17
N ILE A 31 -21.59 -5.31 41.70
CA ILE A 31 -20.15 -5.55 41.61
C ILE A 31 -19.79 -6.54 42.73
N ASP A 32 -19.35 -7.75 42.37
CA ASP A 32 -18.61 -8.61 43.29
C ASP A 32 -17.15 -8.74 42.83
N GLU A 33 -16.30 -8.36 43.78
CA GLU A 33 -14.92 -8.75 44.08
C GLU A 33 -13.82 -8.72 42.99
N VAL A 34 -12.80 -7.97 43.37
CA VAL A 34 -11.45 -7.84 42.80
C VAL A 34 -10.75 -9.20 42.80
N ASP A 35 -10.23 -9.65 41.65
CA ASP A 35 -9.25 -10.73 41.61
C ASP A 35 -7.89 -10.18 41.13
N GLU A 36 -6.98 -10.06 42.10
CA GLU A 36 -5.57 -9.73 41.93
C GLU A 36 -4.82 -10.95 41.35
N SER A 37 -4.71 -11.05 40.02
CA SER A 37 -3.69 -11.90 39.40
C SER A 37 -3.05 -11.25 38.18
N CYS A 38 -2.26 -10.20 38.44
CA CYS A 38 -1.28 -9.69 37.50
C CYS A 38 -0.12 -10.72 37.40
N THR A 39 -0.24 -11.67 36.48
CA THR A 39 0.87 -12.55 36.10
C THR A 39 1.47 -12.08 34.78
N ASP A 40 2.80 -12.00 34.77
CA ASP A 40 3.66 -11.51 33.70
C ASP A 40 3.33 -12.16 32.32
N PRO A 41 3.01 -11.39 31.26
CA PRO A 41 2.69 -11.91 29.94
C PRO A 41 3.81 -12.77 29.31
N LEU A 42 5.06 -12.62 29.76
CA LEU A 42 6.19 -13.44 29.31
C LEU A 42 6.05 -14.92 29.71
N ASN A 43 5.51 -15.20 30.90
CA ASN A 43 5.35 -16.58 31.39
C ASN A 43 4.16 -17.30 30.75
N LYS A 44 3.07 -16.57 30.44
CA LYS A 44 1.87 -17.16 29.84
C LYS A 44 2.12 -17.64 28.41
N GLY A 45 2.84 -16.85 27.61
CA GLY A 45 3.25 -17.25 26.26
C GLY A 45 4.23 -18.44 26.25
N PHE A 46 5.06 -18.57 27.28
CA PHE A 46 6.02 -19.67 27.40
C PHE A 46 5.38 -21.00 27.83
N THR A 47 4.38 -20.98 28.73
CA THR A 47 3.61 -22.20 29.06
C THR A 47 2.80 -22.72 27.87
N ASP A 48 2.25 -21.83 27.04
CA ASP A 48 1.54 -22.23 25.82
C ASP A 48 2.51 -22.87 24.80
N PHE A 49 3.76 -22.38 24.72
CA PHE A 49 4.81 -22.97 23.87
C PHE A 49 5.23 -24.38 24.29
N LEU A 50 5.21 -24.70 25.59
CA LEU A 50 5.59 -26.03 26.10
C LEU A 50 4.44 -27.06 26.07
N ASN A 51 3.19 -26.61 26.29
CA ASN A 51 2.03 -27.50 26.43
C ASN A 51 1.49 -28.08 25.11
N ILE A 52 1.79 -27.45 23.96
CA ILE A 52 1.37 -27.96 22.63
C ILE A 52 2.09 -29.28 22.25
N SER A 53 3.13 -29.67 23.01
CA SER A 53 3.84 -30.93 22.78
C SER A 53 3.09 -32.18 23.30
N GLU A 54 2.00 -32.01 24.04
CA GLU A 54 1.19 -33.11 24.62
C GLU A 54 -0.20 -33.28 23.98
N GLU A 55 -0.79 -32.26 23.33
CA GLU A 55 -2.17 -32.35 22.79
C GLU A 55 -2.30 -32.98 21.39
N ASN A 56 -1.19 -33.32 20.72
CA ASN A 56 -1.21 -33.88 19.35
C ASN A 56 -1.42 -35.41 19.28
N GLU A 57 -1.85 -36.07 20.37
CA GLU A 57 -2.11 -37.52 20.38
C GLU A 57 -3.58 -37.93 20.21
N GLN A 58 -4.52 -36.98 20.00
CA GLN A 58 -5.94 -37.32 19.86
C GLN A 58 -6.65 -36.52 18.75
N LEU A 59 -6.44 -36.89 17.49
CA LEU A 59 -7.40 -36.58 16.42
C LEU A 59 -7.68 -37.87 15.63
N THR A 60 -8.88 -38.38 15.88
CA THR A 60 -9.47 -39.62 15.34
C THR A 60 -9.88 -39.47 13.88
N ASP A 61 -9.73 -40.58 13.15
CA ASP A 61 -10.18 -40.83 11.79
C ASP A 61 -11.64 -40.40 11.55
N ASN A 62 -11.87 -39.64 10.47
CA ASN A 62 -13.16 -39.56 9.80
C ASN A 62 -12.90 -39.45 8.29
N GLU A 63 -13.21 -40.52 7.58
CA GLU A 63 -13.22 -40.61 6.13
C GLU A 63 -14.43 -39.84 5.57
N GLY A 64 -14.16 -38.93 4.64
CA GLY A 64 -15.16 -38.16 3.91
C GLY A 64 -14.57 -37.66 2.60
N ASP A 65 -15.09 -38.24 1.52
CA ASP A 65 -14.69 -38.15 0.12
C ASP A 65 -14.64 -36.70 -0.40
N ASP A 66 -13.46 -36.24 -0.86
CA ASP A 66 -13.33 -35.16 -1.85
C ASP A 66 -11.91 -35.20 -2.46
N THR A 67 -11.88 -35.42 -3.77
CA THR A 67 -10.68 -35.62 -4.60
C THR A 67 -9.75 -34.40 -4.59
N TYR A 68 -8.78 -34.40 -3.67
CA TYR A 68 -7.53 -33.66 -3.80
C TYR A 68 -6.43 -34.63 -4.23
N LEU A 69 -5.63 -34.22 -5.21
CA LEU A 69 -4.42 -34.91 -5.68
C LEU A 69 -3.67 -35.56 -4.51
N ASP A 70 -3.54 -36.89 -4.58
CA ASP A 70 -2.69 -37.71 -3.70
C ASP A 70 -1.32 -37.04 -3.55
N LEU A 71 -1.09 -36.41 -2.39
CA LEU A 71 0.25 -36.14 -1.93
C LEU A 71 0.84 -37.50 -1.57
N ASP A 72 1.77 -37.96 -2.42
CA ASP A 72 2.48 -39.23 -2.33
C ASP A 72 2.71 -39.70 -0.88
N VAL A 73 2.38 -40.97 -0.66
CA VAL A 73 2.62 -41.75 0.58
C VAL A 73 4.06 -41.56 1.10
N ASP A 74 5.02 -41.28 0.21
CA ASP A 74 6.42 -40.98 0.53
C ASP A 74 6.62 -39.75 1.44
N CYS A 75 5.79 -38.70 1.36
CA CYS A 75 5.94 -37.54 2.24
C CYS A 75 5.51 -37.84 3.68
N LYS A 76 4.46 -38.65 3.87
CA LYS A 76 4.01 -39.07 5.20
C LYS A 76 5.02 -40.00 5.86
N ASP A 77 5.63 -40.89 5.09
CA ASP A 77 6.68 -41.80 5.59
C ASP A 77 8.03 -41.08 5.81
N PHE A 78 8.33 -40.03 5.04
CA PHE A 78 9.47 -39.14 5.29
C PHE A 78 9.33 -38.42 6.64
N TYR A 79 8.16 -37.85 6.95
CA TYR A 79 7.91 -37.20 8.25
C TYR A 79 7.89 -38.18 9.43
N LYS A 80 7.42 -39.42 9.23
CA LYS A 80 7.46 -40.47 10.27
C LYS A 80 8.88 -40.99 10.52
N SER A 81 9.72 -41.10 9.49
CA SER A 81 11.11 -41.57 9.59
C SER A 81 12.08 -40.49 10.07
N HIS A 82 11.75 -39.21 9.88
CA HIS A 82 12.53 -38.05 10.32
C HIS A 82 11.79 -37.26 11.40
N LYS A 83 11.39 -37.92 12.50
CA LYS A 83 10.98 -37.18 13.70
C LYS A 83 12.13 -36.24 14.08
N PRO A 84 11.93 -34.90 14.07
CA PRO A 84 12.96 -33.99 14.55
C PRO A 84 13.30 -34.42 15.97
N LYS A 85 14.60 -34.61 16.26
CA LYS A 85 15.04 -34.86 17.64
C LYS A 85 14.42 -33.76 18.48
N LYS A 86 13.58 -34.11 19.48
CA LYS A 86 13.04 -33.14 20.43
C LYS A 86 14.22 -32.46 21.11
N GLN A 87 14.63 -31.31 20.59
CA GLN A 87 15.65 -30.48 21.19
C GLN A 87 14.98 -29.83 22.40
N LYS A 88 15.33 -30.29 23.60
CA LYS A 88 14.84 -29.68 24.84
C LYS A 88 15.56 -28.34 25.00
N PHE A 89 14.90 -27.25 24.66
CA PHE A 89 15.33 -25.91 25.04
C PHE A 89 15.13 -25.76 26.55
N GLN A 90 16.16 -25.29 27.26
CA GLN A 90 16.11 -25.14 28.72
C GLN A 90 15.60 -23.74 29.12
N SER A 91 15.67 -22.78 28.19
CA SER A 91 15.18 -21.41 28.36
C SER A 91 14.67 -20.79 27.05
N VAL A 92 13.89 -19.71 27.17
CA VAL A 92 13.49 -18.85 26.04
C VAL A 92 14.71 -18.32 25.27
N ASN A 93 15.80 -18.03 25.97
CA ASN A 93 17.04 -17.54 25.36
C ASN A 93 17.68 -18.60 24.46
N ASP A 94 17.54 -19.90 24.78
CA ASP A 94 18.05 -20.98 23.93
C ASP A 94 17.27 -21.06 22.61
N VAL A 95 15.95 -20.82 22.67
CA VAL A 95 15.10 -20.76 21.47
C VAL A 95 15.53 -19.58 20.58
N PHE A 96 15.74 -18.40 21.16
CA PHE A 96 16.20 -17.25 20.39
C PHE A 96 17.62 -17.41 19.87
N ALA A 97 18.53 -18.03 20.61
CA ALA A 97 19.86 -18.36 20.11
C ALA A 97 19.78 -19.30 18.89
N GLU A 98 18.89 -20.29 18.92
CA GLU A 98 18.65 -21.16 17.76
C GLU A 98 18.00 -20.41 16.59
N LEU A 99 17.03 -19.52 16.84
CA LEU A 99 16.44 -18.68 15.80
C LEU A 99 17.46 -17.74 15.16
N GLU A 100 18.39 -17.18 15.94
CA GLU A 100 19.51 -16.38 15.42
C GLU A 100 20.48 -17.24 14.60
N SER A 101 20.79 -18.46 15.06
CA SER A 101 21.58 -19.43 14.32
C SER A 101 20.93 -19.80 12.97
N LEU A 102 19.62 -20.09 12.97
CA LEU A 102 18.83 -20.35 11.76
C LEU A 102 18.75 -19.11 10.86
N SER A 103 18.56 -17.92 11.42
CA SER A 103 18.59 -16.65 10.70
C SER A 103 19.94 -16.45 9.99
N ALA A 104 21.05 -16.71 10.67
CA ALA A 104 22.39 -16.64 10.11
C ALA A 104 22.61 -17.71 9.02
N ALA A 105 22.17 -18.95 9.25
CA ALA A 105 22.27 -20.04 8.29
C ALA A 105 21.42 -19.78 7.02
N THR A 106 20.23 -19.20 7.17
CA THR A 106 19.34 -18.81 6.06
C THR A 106 19.82 -17.57 5.31
N CYS A 107 20.89 -16.90 5.75
CA CYS A 107 21.44 -15.74 5.04
C CYS A 107 21.85 -16.07 3.58
N SER A 108 22.11 -17.35 3.27
CA SER A 108 22.45 -17.82 1.92
C SER A 108 21.23 -18.19 1.05
N PHE A 109 20.05 -18.39 1.64
CA PHE A 109 18.78 -18.70 0.96
C PHE A 109 17.62 -18.10 1.74
N ARG A 110 17.30 -16.82 1.49
CA ARG A 110 16.25 -16.12 2.23
C ARG A 110 14.90 -16.41 1.57
N GLY A 111 13.88 -16.63 2.38
CA GLY A 111 12.53 -16.98 1.92
C GLY A 111 11.48 -16.80 3.01
N ILE A 112 10.35 -17.51 2.90
CA ILE A 112 9.24 -17.38 3.85
C ILE A 112 9.69 -17.64 5.30
N SER A 113 10.57 -18.63 5.51
CA SER A 113 11.09 -18.96 6.84
C SER A 113 11.91 -17.80 7.41
N HIS A 114 12.74 -17.17 6.58
CA HIS A 114 13.50 -15.99 6.98
C HIS A 114 12.55 -14.84 7.37
N GLN A 115 11.55 -14.54 6.54
CA GLN A 115 10.53 -13.53 6.85
C GLN A 115 9.88 -13.78 8.21
N ARG A 116 9.45 -15.02 8.48
CA ARG A 116 8.80 -15.39 9.75
C ARG A 116 9.74 -15.29 10.94
N ILE A 117 10.98 -15.79 10.81
CA ILE A 117 11.99 -15.73 11.87
C ILE A 117 12.28 -14.26 12.23
N GLN A 118 12.48 -13.38 11.25
CA GLN A 118 12.72 -11.97 11.53
C GLN A 118 11.52 -11.30 12.25
N LYS A 119 10.28 -11.63 11.87
CA LYS A 119 9.07 -11.13 12.56
C LYS A 119 8.99 -11.64 14.01
N LEU A 120 9.32 -12.91 14.27
CA LEU A 120 9.35 -13.47 15.62
C LEU A 120 10.43 -12.81 16.49
N ILE A 121 11.64 -12.65 15.97
CA ILE A 121 12.73 -11.96 16.68
C ILE A 121 12.30 -10.51 16.98
N ALA A 122 11.76 -9.78 15.98
CA ALA A 122 11.27 -8.41 16.15
C ALA A 122 10.20 -8.27 17.24
N ALA A 123 9.36 -9.31 17.42
CA ALA A 123 8.29 -9.29 18.40
C ALA A 123 8.78 -9.53 19.82
N TYR A 124 9.75 -10.44 20.02
CA TYR A 124 10.04 -11.00 21.33
C TYR A 124 11.50 -10.86 21.79
N ASN A 125 12.45 -10.63 20.88
CA ASN A 125 13.88 -10.65 21.18
C ASN A 125 14.63 -9.52 20.50
N THR A 126 14.36 -8.28 20.92
CA THR A 126 15.12 -7.11 20.48
C THR A 126 15.47 -6.24 21.68
N GLN A 127 16.72 -5.77 21.74
CA GLN A 127 17.23 -4.96 22.84
C GLN A 127 16.96 -3.46 22.61
N THR A 128 16.92 -3.05 21.34
CA THR A 128 16.73 -1.66 20.94
C THR A 128 15.60 -1.53 19.93
N GLU A 129 15.01 -0.33 19.86
CA GLU A 129 13.99 -0.04 18.86
C GLU A 129 14.52 -0.14 17.43
N LEU A 130 15.76 0.31 17.20
CA LEU A 130 16.39 0.22 15.88
C LEU A 130 16.62 -1.22 15.45
N GLU A 131 17.02 -2.10 16.38
CA GLU A 131 17.09 -3.54 16.09
C GLU A 131 15.74 -4.07 15.63
N LYS A 132 14.65 -3.75 16.34
CA LYS A 132 13.30 -4.12 15.92
C LYS A 132 12.95 -3.61 14.53
N VAL A 133 13.28 -2.35 14.23
CA VAL A 133 13.09 -1.78 12.89
C VAL A 133 13.85 -2.59 11.83
N VAL A 134 15.13 -2.91 12.06
CA VAL A 134 15.93 -3.70 11.12
C VAL A 134 15.32 -5.09 10.89
N ARG A 135 14.93 -5.79 11.95
CA ARG A 135 14.29 -7.12 11.83
C ARG A 135 13.00 -7.04 11.02
N LEU A 136 12.17 -6.02 11.26
CA LEU A 136 10.97 -5.80 10.47
C LEU A 136 11.30 -5.49 9.00
N VAL A 137 12.30 -4.65 8.71
CA VAL A 137 12.76 -4.37 7.33
C VAL A 137 13.25 -5.63 6.62
N GLU A 138 14.05 -6.47 7.29
CA GLU A 138 14.56 -7.72 6.72
C GLU A 138 13.46 -8.74 6.42
N SER A 139 12.32 -8.65 7.12
CA SER A 139 11.19 -9.57 6.88
C SER A 139 10.46 -9.34 5.55
N HIS A 140 10.69 -8.24 4.84
CA HIS A 140 9.95 -7.90 3.61
C HIS A 140 10.62 -8.47 2.36
N VAL A 141 9.86 -9.32 1.65
CA VAL A 141 10.16 -9.93 0.34
C VAL A 141 11.61 -10.43 0.15
N PRO A 142 12.18 -11.20 1.10
CA PRO A 142 13.56 -11.69 1.01
C PRO A 142 13.86 -12.45 -0.29
N ASN A 143 12.94 -13.29 -0.78
CA ASN A 143 13.18 -14.09 -1.98
C ASN A 143 13.21 -13.20 -3.23
N LEU A 144 12.32 -12.20 -3.32
CA LEU A 144 12.36 -11.20 -4.37
C LEU A 144 13.70 -10.42 -4.37
N ARG A 145 14.20 -10.04 -3.19
CA ARG A 145 15.50 -9.36 -3.05
C ARG A 145 16.64 -10.23 -3.60
N ASP A 146 16.70 -11.49 -3.19
CA ASP A 146 17.71 -12.45 -3.66
C ASP A 146 17.63 -12.66 -5.18
N LYS A 147 16.42 -12.84 -5.73
CA LYS A 147 16.21 -12.94 -7.19
C LYS A 147 16.72 -11.71 -7.94
N THR A 148 16.51 -10.53 -7.38
CA THR A 148 16.97 -9.25 -7.96
C THR A 148 18.49 -9.15 -7.94
N ALA A 149 19.12 -9.54 -6.84
CA ALA A 149 20.57 -9.59 -6.73
C ALA A 149 21.20 -10.57 -7.72
N VAL A 150 20.66 -11.80 -7.82
CA VAL A 150 21.12 -12.81 -8.79
C VAL A 150 20.98 -12.29 -10.21
N ARG A 151 19.92 -11.56 -10.52
CA ARG A 151 19.74 -10.90 -11.82
C ARG A 151 20.87 -9.90 -12.09
N TYR A 152 21.17 -8.98 -11.17
CA TYR A 152 22.25 -8.02 -11.37
C TYR A 152 23.63 -8.68 -11.45
N ALA A 153 23.88 -9.74 -10.68
CA ALA A 153 25.12 -10.53 -10.79
C ALA A 153 25.28 -11.19 -12.18
N ARG A 154 24.18 -11.68 -12.76
CA ARG A 154 24.17 -12.24 -14.12
C ARG A 154 24.43 -11.17 -15.18
N LEU A 155 23.83 -9.98 -15.05
CA LEU A 155 24.10 -8.86 -15.94
C LEU A 155 25.56 -8.40 -15.84
N LEU A 156 26.08 -8.25 -14.62
CA LEU A 156 27.47 -7.88 -14.37
C LEU A 156 28.43 -8.89 -15.03
N THR A 157 28.20 -10.19 -14.85
CA THR A 157 28.98 -11.24 -15.51
C THR A 157 28.93 -11.15 -17.04
N LYS A 158 27.78 -10.77 -17.61
CA LYS A 158 27.65 -10.57 -19.06
C LYS A 158 28.44 -9.34 -19.53
N GLU A 159 28.32 -8.21 -18.82
CA GLU A 159 29.03 -6.97 -19.13
C GLU A 159 30.55 -7.09 -18.96
N LEU A 160 31.02 -7.88 -18.01
CA LEU A 160 32.44 -8.21 -17.85
C LEU A 160 33.00 -8.94 -19.08
N LYS A 161 32.17 -9.67 -19.84
CA LYS A 161 32.57 -10.37 -21.07
C LYS A 161 32.51 -9.47 -22.31
N THR A 162 31.76 -8.37 -22.29
CA THR A 162 31.52 -7.47 -23.44
C THR A 162 32.28 -6.14 -23.37
N SER A 163 32.99 -5.88 -22.26
CA SER A 163 34.06 -4.89 -22.08
C SER A 163 33.76 -3.39 -22.29
N SER A 164 32.52 -2.94 -22.49
CA SER A 164 32.28 -1.59 -23.04
C SER A 164 31.86 -0.46 -22.07
N ASN A 165 31.47 -0.70 -20.81
CA ASN A 165 31.02 0.38 -19.90
C ASN A 165 31.32 0.12 -18.41
N GLU A 166 32.33 0.80 -17.85
CA GLU A 166 32.71 0.66 -16.43
C GLU A 166 31.71 1.34 -15.46
N GLU A 167 31.16 2.50 -15.80
CA GLU A 167 30.16 3.19 -14.95
C GLU A 167 28.93 2.28 -14.72
N TYR A 168 28.48 1.59 -15.77
CA TYR A 168 27.36 0.66 -15.67
C TYR A 168 27.68 -0.58 -14.83
N LYS A 169 28.93 -1.07 -14.88
CA LYS A 169 29.37 -2.20 -14.03
C LYS A 169 29.40 -1.81 -12.55
N GLU A 170 29.93 -0.62 -12.24
CA GLU A 170 29.93 -0.07 -10.89
C GLU A 170 28.51 0.11 -10.35
N GLU A 171 27.61 0.67 -11.18
CA GLU A 171 26.19 0.81 -10.86
C GLU A 171 25.54 -0.55 -10.57
N LEU A 172 25.74 -1.55 -11.44
CA LEU A 172 25.22 -2.90 -11.26
C LEU A 172 25.73 -3.56 -9.98
N ASN A 173 27.01 -3.39 -9.67
CA ASN A 173 27.60 -3.94 -8.46
C ASN A 173 27.02 -3.26 -7.21
N LEU A 174 26.90 -1.93 -7.21
CA LEU A 174 26.29 -1.17 -6.12
C LEU A 174 24.84 -1.61 -5.87
N LEU A 175 24.02 -1.71 -6.92
CA LEU A 175 22.62 -2.11 -6.79
C LEU A 175 22.46 -3.56 -6.31
N LYS A 176 23.35 -4.46 -6.76
CA LYS A 176 23.41 -5.85 -6.30
C LYS A 176 23.72 -5.95 -4.80
N GLU A 177 24.70 -5.20 -4.31
CA GLU A 177 25.06 -5.21 -2.88
C GLU A 177 23.97 -4.58 -2.01
N ASN A 178 23.35 -3.48 -2.47
CA ASN A 178 22.31 -2.80 -1.69
C ASN A 178 20.98 -3.59 -1.58
N ILE A 179 20.63 -4.42 -2.57
CA ILE A 179 19.32 -5.10 -2.59
C ILE A 179 19.26 -6.38 -1.76
N ILE A 180 20.37 -7.12 -1.63
CA ILE A 180 20.40 -8.37 -0.84
C ILE A 180 20.01 -8.11 0.61
N GLY A 181 20.32 -6.91 1.13
CA GLY A 181 20.36 -6.65 2.57
C GLY A 181 21.59 -7.28 3.21
N HIS A 182 21.92 -6.88 4.44
CA HIS A 182 23.14 -7.35 5.10
C HIS A 182 22.91 -8.63 5.91
N SER A 183 24.00 -9.28 6.31
CA SER A 183 23.93 -10.50 7.14
C SER A 183 23.36 -10.15 8.51
N PRO A 184 22.36 -10.89 9.02
CA PRO A 184 21.83 -10.72 10.38
C PRO A 184 22.92 -10.83 11.47
N THR A 185 24.08 -11.42 11.14
CA THR A 185 25.20 -11.60 12.06
C THR A 185 25.93 -10.30 12.44
N ASP A 186 25.76 -9.22 11.65
CA ASP A 186 26.31 -7.90 11.96
C ASP A 186 25.20 -6.84 11.97
N LEU A 187 24.42 -6.88 13.06
CA LEU A 187 23.28 -6.01 13.26
C LEU A 187 23.67 -4.53 13.31
N ALA A 188 24.82 -4.19 13.90
CA ALA A 188 25.30 -2.81 14.01
C ALA A 188 25.53 -2.19 12.62
N LYS A 189 26.26 -2.90 11.75
CA LYS A 189 26.47 -2.48 10.36
C LYS A 189 25.17 -2.39 9.56
N THR A 190 24.22 -3.29 9.83
CA THR A 190 22.91 -3.27 9.17
C THR A 190 22.09 -2.04 9.59
N ILE A 191 22.11 -1.68 10.88
CA ILE A 191 21.50 -0.45 11.40
C ILE A 191 22.10 0.78 10.71
N GLU A 192 23.43 0.89 10.66
CA GLU A 192 24.11 2.01 9.99
C GLU A 192 23.75 2.12 8.51
N THR A 193 23.64 0.97 7.83
CA THR A 193 23.25 0.92 6.42
C THR A 193 21.82 1.42 6.23
N ILE A 194 20.87 0.93 7.01
CA ILE A 194 19.46 1.37 6.91
C ILE A 194 19.37 2.87 7.17
N LYS A 195 20.06 3.38 8.20
CA LYS A 195 20.11 4.82 8.48
C LYS A 195 20.68 5.61 7.29
N ARG A 196 21.79 5.15 6.72
CA ARG A 196 22.40 5.77 5.52
C ARG A 196 21.45 5.76 4.33
N GLN A 197 20.82 4.63 4.01
CA GLN A 197 19.90 4.52 2.89
C GLN A 197 18.69 5.47 3.05
N VAL A 198 18.14 5.58 4.27
CA VAL A 198 17.05 6.52 4.58
C VAL A 198 17.51 7.97 4.44
N ALA A 199 18.73 8.29 4.88
CA ALA A 199 19.29 9.63 4.78
C ALA A 199 19.62 10.06 3.33
N GLU A 200 20.01 9.11 2.47
CA GLU A 200 20.28 9.34 1.04
C GLU A 200 19.02 9.62 0.22
N MET A 201 17.88 9.04 0.60
CA MET A 201 16.63 9.21 -0.13
C MET A 201 16.05 10.64 -0.01
N PRO A 202 15.24 11.11 -0.98
CA PRO A 202 14.70 12.47 -1.00
C PRO A 202 13.96 12.85 0.28
N LYS A 203 14.23 14.06 0.79
CA LYS A 203 13.64 14.55 2.05
C LYS A 203 12.12 14.75 2.00
N GLU A 204 11.59 14.87 0.80
CA GLU A 204 10.17 14.95 0.51
C GLU A 204 9.45 13.63 0.80
N TRP A 205 10.16 12.49 0.79
CA TRP A 205 9.56 11.18 1.02
C TRP A 205 9.31 10.91 2.50
N ASN A 206 8.13 10.37 2.77
CA ASN A 206 7.82 9.65 4.00
C ASN A 206 7.52 8.21 3.61
N ILE A 207 8.39 7.29 4.04
CA ILE A 207 8.18 5.87 3.80
C ILE A 207 7.56 5.28 5.06
N ILE A 208 6.42 4.61 4.93
CA ILE A 208 5.74 3.94 6.03
C ILE A 208 5.65 2.45 5.74
N GLN A 209 6.29 1.64 6.56
CA GLN A 209 6.20 0.19 6.46
C GLN A 209 5.16 -0.35 7.43
N ILE A 210 4.22 -1.15 6.94
CA ILE A 210 3.17 -1.81 7.72
C ILE A 210 3.45 -3.31 7.67
N THR A 211 3.80 -3.88 8.81
CA THR A 211 4.15 -5.31 8.95
C THR A 211 3.12 -5.99 9.85
N SER A 212 2.57 -7.13 9.43
CA SER A 212 1.73 -7.94 10.30
C SER A 212 2.61 -8.68 11.29
N HIS A 213 2.21 -8.70 12.56
CA HIS A 213 2.76 -9.62 13.54
C HIS A 213 2.55 -11.06 13.07
N HIS A 214 3.60 -11.88 13.21
CA HIS A 214 3.53 -13.30 12.86
C HIS A 214 3.18 -14.13 14.08
N THR A 215 2.19 -15.00 13.96
CA THR A 215 1.80 -15.92 15.03
C THR A 215 2.22 -17.36 14.69
N GLU A 216 2.50 -18.16 15.72
CA GLU A 216 2.88 -19.57 15.54
C GLU A 216 1.82 -20.37 14.80
N LYS A 217 0.53 -20.10 15.06
CA LYS A 217 -0.61 -20.74 14.38
C LYS A 217 -0.54 -20.57 12.85
N GLU A 218 -0.02 -19.45 12.37
CA GLU A 218 0.14 -19.19 10.93
C GLU A 218 1.29 -19.98 10.30
N ALA A 219 2.31 -20.37 11.08
CA ALA A 219 3.43 -21.15 10.56
C ALA A 219 2.99 -22.54 10.07
N TYR A 220 1.97 -23.11 10.75
CA TYR A 220 1.41 -24.43 10.47
C TYR A 220 0.14 -24.42 9.62
N ASN A 221 -0.44 -23.24 9.36
CA ASN A 221 -1.65 -23.15 8.58
C ASN A 221 -1.36 -23.42 7.08
N LEU A 222 -1.73 -24.60 6.60
CA LEU A 222 -1.58 -24.98 5.20
C LEU A 222 -2.69 -24.41 4.30
N ASN A 223 -3.81 -23.96 4.89
CA ASN A 223 -4.94 -23.41 4.15
C ASN A 223 -4.75 -21.90 3.93
N ILE A 224 -4.37 -21.54 2.70
CA ILE A 224 -4.13 -20.15 2.29
C ILE A 224 -5.37 -19.25 2.34
N ASN A 225 -6.58 -19.82 2.42
CA ASN A 225 -7.82 -19.05 2.51
C ASN A 225 -8.16 -18.64 3.94
N ILE A 226 -7.46 -19.18 4.95
CA ILE A 226 -7.65 -18.81 6.35
C ILE A 226 -6.61 -17.75 6.72
N GLN A 227 -7.07 -16.57 7.07
CA GLN A 227 -6.24 -15.39 7.35
C GLN A 227 -6.58 -14.80 8.71
N GLY A 228 -5.58 -14.71 9.59
CA GLY A 228 -5.71 -14.09 10.90
C GLY A 228 -5.47 -12.58 10.84
N THR A 229 -6.24 -11.81 11.61
CA THR A 229 -6.02 -10.38 11.81
C THR A 229 -5.18 -10.15 13.06
N ASN A 230 -3.89 -9.86 12.88
CA ASN A 230 -2.96 -9.76 14.00
C ASN A 230 -2.64 -8.31 14.38
N GLN A 231 -1.79 -8.16 15.38
CA GLN A 231 -1.14 -6.88 15.70
C GLN A 231 -0.37 -6.36 14.48
N LEU A 232 -0.28 -5.05 14.33
CA LEU A 232 0.50 -4.39 13.28
C LEU A 232 1.74 -3.71 13.87
N HIS A 233 2.82 -3.70 13.11
CA HIS A 233 3.97 -2.84 13.34
C HIS A 233 4.02 -1.79 12.23
N ILE A 234 3.81 -0.53 12.60
CA ILE A 234 3.90 0.64 11.72
C ILE A 234 5.28 1.28 11.93
N THR A 235 6.18 1.08 10.97
CA THR A 235 7.53 1.63 11.01
C THR A 235 7.60 2.88 10.14
N VAL A 236 8.15 3.95 10.68
CA VAL A 236 8.23 5.26 10.04
C VAL A 236 9.67 5.57 9.65
N PHE A 237 9.89 5.87 8.37
CA PHE A 237 11.16 6.34 7.85
C PHE A 237 10.99 7.77 7.29
N ASN A 238 11.47 8.73 8.06
CA ASN A 238 11.62 10.10 7.61
C ASN A 238 12.89 10.21 6.76
N CYS A 239 12.74 10.29 5.43
CA CYS A 239 13.88 10.31 4.52
C CYS A 239 14.56 11.69 4.49
N GLY A 240 15.87 11.72 4.24
CA GLY A 240 16.72 12.92 4.21
C GLY A 240 17.70 13.01 5.38
N GLN A 241 18.71 13.89 5.25
CA GLN A 241 19.72 14.13 6.29
C GLN A 241 19.14 14.79 7.55
N ASP A 242 19.76 14.50 8.70
CA ASP A 242 19.49 15.11 10.02
C ASP A 242 18.04 14.96 10.53
N LEU A 243 17.38 13.88 10.13
CA LEU A 243 16.05 13.52 10.63
C LEU A 243 16.14 12.47 11.74
N VAL A 244 15.06 12.37 12.51
CA VAL A 244 14.95 11.39 13.60
C VAL A 244 15.12 9.98 13.05
N ASP A 245 15.88 9.18 13.80
CA ASP A 245 16.09 7.78 13.51
C ASP A 245 14.76 7.03 13.26
N PRO A 246 14.75 6.04 12.36
CA PRO A 246 13.57 5.23 12.12
C PRO A 246 13.01 4.64 13.41
N PHE A 247 11.69 4.64 13.55
CA PHE A 247 11.00 4.15 14.74
C PHE A 247 9.76 3.34 14.38
N VAL A 248 9.26 2.56 15.34
CA VAL A 248 8.11 1.69 15.16
C VAL A 248 7.05 1.94 16.23
N ILE A 249 5.79 1.89 15.80
CA ILE A 249 4.62 1.81 16.65
C ILE A 249 3.94 0.47 16.44
N THR A 250 3.74 -0.24 17.54
CA THR A 250 2.98 -1.49 17.55
C THR A 250 1.51 -1.19 17.88
N VAL A 251 0.59 -1.73 17.09
CA VAL A 251 -0.85 -1.51 17.20
C VAL A 251 -1.57 -2.85 17.34
N ASP A 252 -2.25 -3.05 18.46
CA ASP A 252 -2.92 -4.31 18.78
C ASP A 252 -3.92 -4.77 17.72
N ALA A 253 -4.20 -6.07 17.72
CA ALA A 253 -5.25 -6.64 16.89
C ALA A 253 -6.60 -5.94 17.19
N PRO A 254 -7.48 -5.76 16.20
CA PRO A 254 -8.70 -4.99 16.37
C PRO A 254 -9.76 -5.77 17.13
N TYR A 255 -10.42 -5.10 18.08
CA TYR A 255 -11.58 -5.63 18.79
C TYR A 255 -12.76 -4.66 18.68
N TYR A 256 -13.97 -5.21 18.68
CA TYR A 256 -15.22 -4.47 18.79
C TYR A 256 -16.19 -5.26 19.67
N ASP A 257 -16.71 -4.61 20.71
CA ASP A 257 -17.66 -5.20 21.64
C ASP A 257 -17.15 -6.55 22.23
N GLY A 258 -15.91 -6.54 22.71
CA GLY A 258 -15.24 -7.71 23.29
C GLY A 258 -14.81 -8.78 22.27
N LYS A 259 -15.19 -8.68 20.99
CA LYS A 259 -14.88 -9.67 19.96
C LYS A 259 -13.77 -9.18 19.04
N LYS A 260 -12.83 -10.08 18.74
CA LYS A 260 -11.76 -9.82 17.76
C LYS A 260 -12.38 -9.65 16.37
N LEU A 261 -11.98 -8.59 15.65
CA LEU A 261 -12.42 -8.35 14.28
C LEU A 261 -11.49 -9.06 13.30
N GLU A 262 -11.96 -10.12 12.66
CA GLU A 262 -11.20 -10.82 11.62
C GLU A 262 -11.35 -10.14 10.25
N LEU A 263 -10.80 -8.92 10.15
CA LEU A 263 -10.86 -8.08 8.95
C LEU A 263 -10.18 -8.73 7.74
N MET A 264 -9.05 -9.40 7.95
CA MET A 264 -8.30 -10.12 6.91
C MET A 264 -9.13 -11.23 6.28
N GLN A 265 -9.75 -12.07 7.13
CA GLN A 265 -10.65 -13.13 6.68
C GLN A 265 -11.85 -12.56 5.93
N LYS A 266 -12.52 -11.57 6.52
CA LYS A 266 -13.70 -10.94 5.90
C LYS A 266 -13.40 -10.35 4.53
N LEU A 267 -12.23 -9.73 4.35
CA LEU A 267 -11.79 -9.21 3.05
C LEU A 267 -11.53 -10.34 2.05
N THR A 268 -10.88 -11.41 2.50
CA THR A 268 -10.62 -12.61 1.69
C THR A 268 -11.91 -13.23 1.18
N ASP A 269 -12.86 -13.48 2.07
CA ASP A 269 -14.18 -14.05 1.75
C ASP A 269 -14.94 -13.15 0.76
N THR A 270 -14.97 -11.84 1.03
CA THR A 270 -15.63 -10.86 0.15
C THR A 270 -15.09 -10.92 -1.28
N PHE A 271 -13.77 -11.07 -1.45
CA PHE A 271 -13.16 -11.16 -2.77
C PHE A 271 -13.30 -12.54 -3.42
N ILE A 272 -13.36 -13.63 -2.64
CA ILE A 272 -13.70 -14.95 -3.16
C ILE A 272 -15.11 -14.92 -3.77
N ASP A 273 -16.09 -14.40 -3.03
CA ASP A 273 -17.48 -14.27 -3.48
C ASP A 273 -17.59 -13.38 -4.71
N TYR A 274 -16.91 -12.22 -4.69
CA TYR A 274 -16.89 -11.30 -5.82
C TYR A 274 -16.29 -11.95 -7.08
N GLN A 275 -15.21 -12.71 -6.94
CA GLN A 275 -14.60 -13.43 -8.05
C GLN A 275 -15.51 -14.53 -8.62
N GLN A 276 -16.22 -15.26 -7.77
CA GLN A 276 -17.19 -16.26 -8.20
C GLN A 276 -18.33 -15.60 -9.00
N ASN A 277 -18.90 -14.51 -8.47
CA ASN A 277 -19.94 -13.73 -9.14
C ASN A 277 -19.49 -13.20 -10.52
N LEU A 278 -18.24 -12.75 -10.66
CA LEU A 278 -17.69 -12.34 -11.95
C LEU A 278 -17.55 -13.52 -12.92
N LYS A 279 -17.10 -14.69 -12.46
CA LYS A 279 -16.94 -15.88 -13.31
C LYS A 279 -18.28 -16.37 -13.88
N GLU A 280 -19.34 -16.34 -13.06
CA GLU A 280 -20.69 -16.69 -13.51
C GLU A 280 -21.13 -15.84 -14.70
N ILE A 281 -20.82 -14.54 -14.68
CA ILE A 281 -21.23 -13.60 -15.73
C ILE A 281 -20.30 -13.61 -16.92
N VAL A 282 -18.99 -13.77 -16.75
CA VAL A 282 -18.07 -13.87 -17.89
C VAL A 282 -18.42 -15.07 -18.76
N ASN A 283 -18.90 -16.16 -18.16
CA ASN A 283 -19.40 -17.33 -18.89
C ASN A 283 -20.75 -17.06 -19.58
N GLN A 284 -21.49 -16.04 -19.17
CA GLN A 284 -22.76 -15.61 -19.77
C GLN A 284 -22.55 -14.39 -20.68
N LYS A 285 -22.57 -14.58 -22.01
CA LYS A 285 -22.41 -13.47 -22.97
C LYS A 285 -23.40 -12.30 -22.76
N ARG A 286 -24.59 -12.57 -22.21
CA ARG A 286 -25.63 -11.59 -21.86
C ARG A 286 -26.48 -12.12 -20.70
N PHE A 287 -27.01 -11.21 -19.88
CA PHE A 287 -28.06 -11.53 -18.91
C PHE A 287 -29.31 -12.06 -19.62
N LYS A 288 -29.91 -13.12 -19.10
CA LYS A 288 -31.12 -13.79 -19.60
C LYS A 288 -32.34 -12.88 -19.48
N ASN A 289 -32.44 -12.12 -18.38
CA ASN A 289 -33.56 -11.24 -18.11
C ASN A 289 -33.16 -10.06 -17.21
N VAL A 290 -34.09 -9.12 -17.01
CA VAL A 290 -33.88 -7.93 -16.17
C VAL A 290 -33.65 -8.30 -14.70
N GLN A 291 -34.24 -9.40 -14.24
CA GLN A 291 -34.13 -9.85 -12.85
C GLN A 291 -32.71 -10.31 -12.52
N GLU A 292 -32.10 -11.16 -13.37
CA GLU A 292 -30.70 -11.61 -13.23
C GLU A 292 -29.73 -10.42 -13.25
N LYS A 293 -29.98 -9.44 -14.13
CA LYS A 293 -29.19 -8.20 -14.15
C LYS A 293 -29.32 -7.42 -12.84
N ARG A 294 -30.53 -7.31 -12.27
CA ARG A 294 -30.75 -6.63 -10.97
C ARG A 294 -30.04 -7.37 -9.84
N GLU A 295 -30.10 -8.69 -9.83
CA GLU A 295 -29.42 -9.52 -8.83
C GLU A 295 -27.90 -9.33 -8.88
N TYR A 296 -27.31 -9.33 -10.07
CA TYR A 296 -25.88 -9.03 -10.23
C TYR A 296 -25.50 -7.64 -9.69
N VAL A 297 -26.28 -6.62 -10.05
CA VAL A 297 -26.04 -5.24 -9.60
C VAL A 297 -26.12 -5.19 -8.07
N SER A 298 -27.15 -5.79 -7.48
CA SER A 298 -27.32 -5.84 -6.03
C SER A 298 -26.17 -6.57 -5.32
N ARG A 299 -25.69 -7.71 -5.85
CA ARG A 299 -24.52 -8.41 -5.30
C ARG A 299 -23.26 -7.52 -5.35
N THR A 300 -23.05 -6.81 -6.45
CA THR A 300 -21.92 -5.89 -6.62
C THR A 300 -22.00 -4.71 -5.65
N GLU A 301 -23.19 -4.14 -5.46
CA GLU A 301 -23.45 -3.08 -4.47
C GLU A 301 -23.18 -3.57 -3.04
N ASN A 302 -23.59 -4.80 -2.70
CA ASN A 302 -23.29 -5.41 -1.41
C ASN A 302 -21.78 -5.58 -1.20
N THR A 303 -21.02 -6.02 -2.21
CA THR A 303 -19.55 -6.07 -2.15
C THR A 303 -18.97 -4.67 -1.88
N GLU A 304 -19.48 -3.62 -2.54
CA GLU A 304 -19.05 -2.24 -2.28
C GLU A 304 -19.33 -1.77 -0.85
N VAL A 305 -20.51 -2.07 -0.31
CA VAL A 305 -20.89 -1.75 1.07
C VAL A 305 -19.98 -2.48 2.06
N THR A 306 -19.75 -3.77 1.85
CA THR A 306 -18.88 -4.58 2.71
C THR A 306 -17.44 -4.07 2.70
N LEU A 307 -16.90 -3.72 1.52
CA LEU A 307 -15.55 -3.18 1.41
C LEU A 307 -15.40 -1.83 2.15
N LYS A 308 -16.39 -0.93 2.02
CA LYS A 308 -16.41 0.34 2.76
C LYS A 308 -16.42 0.11 4.27
N GLU A 309 -17.21 -0.85 4.75
CA GLU A 309 -17.24 -1.20 6.17
C GLU A 309 -15.90 -1.78 6.64
N ILE A 310 -15.26 -2.66 5.87
CA ILE A 310 -13.93 -3.19 6.21
C ILE A 310 -12.91 -2.05 6.34
N ILE A 311 -12.89 -1.09 5.40
CA ILE A 311 -11.98 0.05 5.43
C ILE A 311 -12.27 0.95 6.63
N LYS A 312 -13.55 1.19 6.94
CA LYS A 312 -13.94 1.93 8.14
C LYS A 312 -13.42 1.26 9.42
N ARG A 313 -13.57 -0.07 9.55
CA ARG A 313 -13.05 -0.83 10.71
C ARG A 313 -11.53 -0.86 10.76
N LEU A 314 -10.86 -0.93 9.61
CA LEU A 314 -9.41 -0.76 9.52
C LEU A 314 -8.99 0.60 10.10
N GLU A 315 -9.70 1.68 9.81
CA GLU A 315 -9.41 3.01 10.36
C GLU A 315 -9.72 3.15 11.85
N GLU A 316 -10.94 2.81 12.24
CA GLU A 316 -11.48 3.13 13.57
C GLU A 316 -11.06 2.12 14.65
N ASN A 317 -10.94 0.84 14.30
CA ASN A 317 -10.70 -0.24 15.25
C ASN A 317 -9.28 -0.80 15.19
N TRP A 318 -8.68 -0.87 13.99
CA TRP A 318 -7.33 -1.43 13.84
C TRP A 318 -6.24 -0.36 13.94
N LEU A 319 -6.19 0.61 13.02
CA LEU A 319 -5.18 1.68 13.03
C LEU A 319 -5.38 2.67 14.18
N ARG A 320 -6.65 3.00 14.49
CA ARG A 320 -7.03 3.93 15.57
C ARG A 320 -6.26 5.25 15.44
N GLN A 321 -5.77 5.82 16.53
CA GLN A 321 -5.02 7.08 16.52
C GLN A 321 -3.77 7.06 15.62
N TRP A 322 -3.20 5.88 15.35
CA TRP A 322 -1.94 5.75 14.62
C TRP A 322 -2.08 5.88 13.11
N ARG A 323 -3.31 5.99 12.58
CA ARG A 323 -3.52 6.39 11.19
C ARG A 323 -2.89 7.74 10.87
N CYS A 324 -2.66 8.61 11.86
CA CYS A 324 -1.96 9.88 11.69
C CYS A 324 -0.51 9.74 11.17
N LEU A 325 0.13 8.58 11.33
CA LEU A 325 1.47 8.31 10.81
C LEU A 325 1.49 8.21 9.29
N LEU A 326 0.34 7.92 8.67
CA LEU A 326 0.17 7.78 7.23
C LEU A 326 0.04 9.14 6.50
N ILE A 327 0.28 10.28 7.15
CA ILE A 327 0.06 11.60 6.54
C ILE A 327 1.36 12.23 5.99
N GLY A 328 1.32 12.67 4.72
CA GLY A 328 2.45 13.30 4.04
C GLY A 328 2.87 14.64 4.66
N LYS A 329 4.13 15.02 4.48
CA LYS A 329 4.63 16.38 4.77
C LYS A 329 3.90 17.38 3.88
N TYR A 330 3.57 18.57 4.37
CA TYR A 330 3.11 19.65 3.50
C TYR A 330 4.23 20.07 2.54
N GLN A 331 3.85 20.40 1.30
CA GLN A 331 4.79 20.97 0.33
C GLN A 331 5.21 22.39 0.72
N ASP A 332 4.31 23.13 1.36
CA ASP A 332 4.62 24.42 1.97
C ASP A 332 5.38 24.22 3.29
N LYS A 333 6.69 24.48 3.22
CA LYS A 333 7.61 24.38 4.36
C LYS A 333 7.25 25.32 5.52
N SER A 334 6.54 26.42 5.25
CA SER A 334 6.14 27.36 6.29
C SER A 334 5.09 26.74 7.23
N LEU A 335 4.23 25.86 6.72
CA LEU A 335 3.23 25.16 7.52
C LEU A 335 3.87 24.11 8.43
N GLU A 336 4.80 23.32 7.89
CA GLU A 336 5.58 22.35 8.68
C GLU A 336 6.36 23.06 9.80
N LYS A 337 6.98 24.21 9.48
CA LYS A 337 7.68 25.02 10.47
C LYS A 337 6.73 25.59 11.53
N ASN A 338 5.59 26.16 11.12
CA ASN A 338 4.62 26.75 12.04
C ASN A 338 4.09 25.70 13.04
N ILE A 339 3.76 24.48 12.59
CA ILE A 339 3.33 23.40 13.49
C ILE A 339 4.43 23.08 14.51
N ARG A 340 5.69 23.01 14.07
CA ARG A 340 6.83 22.75 14.95
C ARG A 340 7.04 23.89 15.95
N ASP A 341 6.95 25.14 15.51
CA ASP A 341 7.10 26.32 16.37
C ASP A 341 6.00 26.38 17.45
N GLU A 342 4.74 26.06 17.10
CA GLU A 342 3.65 25.96 18.09
C GLU A 342 3.84 24.79 19.06
N LEU A 343 4.36 23.65 18.58
CA LEU A 343 4.71 22.53 19.46
C LEU A 343 5.85 22.88 20.42
N GLU A 344 6.87 23.61 19.97
CA GLU A 344 7.95 24.09 20.86
C GLU A 344 7.42 25.05 21.93
N LYS A 345 6.39 25.86 21.65
CA LYS A 345 5.70 26.63 22.70
C LYS A 345 5.04 25.72 23.73
N ILE A 346 4.42 24.61 23.29
CA ILE A 346 3.84 23.62 24.21
C ILE A 346 4.93 23.02 25.09
N TYR A 347 6.07 22.69 24.51
CA TYR A 347 7.20 22.10 25.24
C TYR A 347 7.75 23.06 26.28
N ASN A 348 7.94 24.32 25.92
CA ASN A 348 8.50 25.34 26.82
C ASN A 348 7.54 25.81 27.90
N ASN A 349 6.22 25.65 27.71
CA ASN A 349 5.23 26.11 28.68
C ASN A 349 4.73 24.95 29.54
N GLN A 350 4.00 24.00 28.94
CA GLN A 350 3.34 22.89 29.66
C GLN A 350 4.32 21.79 30.05
N LEU A 351 5.44 21.61 29.34
CA LEU A 351 6.41 20.52 29.55
C LEU A 351 7.82 21.00 29.93
N SER A 352 7.95 22.24 30.42
CA SER A 352 9.24 22.93 30.67
C SER A 352 10.22 22.18 31.58
N LYS A 353 9.70 21.32 32.45
CA LYS A 353 10.48 20.57 33.44
C LYS A 353 10.99 19.21 32.92
N VAL A 354 10.68 18.85 31.68
CA VAL A 354 10.96 17.51 31.16
C VAL A 354 11.66 17.55 29.81
N VAL A 355 12.68 16.70 29.68
CA VAL A 355 13.35 16.46 28.40
C VAL A 355 12.51 15.51 27.56
N ILE A 356 11.97 16.01 26.45
CA ILE A 356 11.14 15.22 25.53
C ILE A 356 12.04 14.50 24.52
N PRO A 357 11.97 13.16 24.41
CA PRO A 357 12.75 12.40 23.42
C PRO A 357 12.45 12.83 21.97
N PRO A 358 13.43 12.74 21.04
CA PRO A 358 13.22 13.10 19.63
C PRO A 358 12.04 12.35 18.97
N LYS A 359 11.91 11.05 19.23
CA LYS A 359 10.76 10.23 18.77
C LYS A 359 9.43 10.82 19.25
N THR A 360 9.34 11.20 20.53
CA THR A 360 8.13 11.77 21.11
C THR A 360 7.76 13.09 20.45
N LYS A 361 8.75 13.96 20.17
CA LYS A 361 8.53 15.20 19.41
C LYS A 361 7.97 14.91 18.01
N GLU A 362 8.53 13.94 17.30
CA GLU A 362 8.04 13.55 15.98
C GLU A 362 6.63 12.94 16.03
N LEU A 363 6.34 12.08 17.00
CA LEU A 363 4.99 11.53 17.18
C LEU A 363 3.97 12.64 17.44
N MET A 364 4.28 13.60 18.31
CA MET A 364 3.42 14.76 18.54
C MET A 364 3.24 15.61 17.27
N HIS A 365 4.28 15.74 16.44
CA HIS A 365 4.18 16.40 15.13
C HIS A 365 3.19 15.69 14.20
N TYR A 366 3.27 14.36 14.10
CA TYR A 366 2.31 13.57 13.31
C TYR A 366 0.89 13.65 13.87
N VAL A 367 0.72 13.55 15.19
CA VAL A 367 -0.59 13.68 15.85
C VAL A 367 -1.19 15.05 15.56
N THR A 368 -0.43 16.14 15.69
CA THR A 368 -0.90 17.49 15.41
C THR A 368 -1.25 17.70 13.95
N LYS A 369 -0.42 17.21 13.03
CA LYS A 369 -0.69 17.27 11.59
C LYS A 369 -1.93 16.47 11.20
N GLY A 370 -2.12 15.30 11.79
CA GLY A 370 -3.25 14.39 11.55
C GLY A 370 -4.50 14.68 12.40
N ALA A 371 -4.46 15.62 13.35
CA ALA A 371 -5.51 15.78 14.36
C ALA A 371 -6.90 16.06 13.77
N GLY A 372 -6.99 16.69 12.59
CA GLY A 372 -8.25 16.90 11.87
C GLY A 372 -8.98 15.60 11.50
N TYR A 373 -8.26 14.49 11.37
CA TYR A 373 -8.79 13.16 11.05
C TYR A 373 -8.99 12.27 12.29
N LEU A 374 -8.61 12.74 13.48
CA LEU A 374 -8.71 12.00 14.73
C LEU A 374 -9.86 12.51 15.59
N LEU A 375 -10.50 11.65 16.37
CA LEU A 375 -11.38 12.07 17.45
C LEU A 375 -10.57 12.69 18.60
N PHE A 376 -11.19 13.53 19.42
CA PHE A 376 -10.51 14.10 20.60
C PHE A 376 -9.95 13.01 21.52
N SER A 377 -10.73 11.94 21.76
CA SER A 377 -10.31 10.79 22.57
C SER A 377 -9.15 10.01 21.95
N GLU A 378 -9.00 10.03 20.63
CA GLU A 378 -7.88 9.40 19.93
C GLU A 378 -6.61 10.24 20.03
N VAL A 379 -6.73 11.57 19.95
CA VAL A 379 -5.62 12.49 20.24
C VAL A 379 -5.14 12.30 21.67
N GLN A 380 -6.05 12.26 22.64
CA GLN A 380 -5.72 11.99 24.04
C GLN A 380 -4.98 10.66 24.20
N LYS A 381 -5.46 9.57 23.60
CA LYS A 381 -4.79 8.25 23.65
C LYS A 381 -3.39 8.28 23.04
N ALA A 382 -3.21 8.99 21.93
CA ALA A 382 -1.89 9.16 21.32
C ALA A 382 -0.93 9.92 22.26
N LEU A 383 -1.42 10.98 22.90
CA LEU A 383 -0.63 11.75 23.86
C LEU A 383 -0.36 10.99 25.16
N SER A 384 -1.32 10.22 25.66
CA SER A 384 -1.10 9.31 26.78
C SER A 384 0.01 8.31 26.46
N TYR A 385 0.03 7.73 25.25
CA TYR A 385 1.14 6.87 24.85
C TYR A 385 2.49 7.61 24.86
N CYS A 386 2.50 8.87 24.41
CA CYS A 386 3.72 9.68 24.30
C CYS A 386 4.23 10.21 25.66
N LEU A 387 3.33 10.51 26.59
CA LEU A 387 3.59 11.38 27.74
C LEU A 387 3.08 10.84 29.09
N ASN A 388 2.39 9.69 29.18
CA ASN A 388 1.80 9.19 30.44
C ASN A 388 2.80 8.97 31.58
N LYS A 389 4.08 8.70 31.26
CA LYS A 389 5.16 8.58 32.24
C LYS A 389 5.73 9.92 32.68
N ILE A 390 5.25 11.02 32.09
CA ILE A 390 5.85 12.34 32.16
C ILE A 390 4.90 13.34 32.83
N VAL A 391 3.60 13.28 32.51
CA VAL A 391 2.59 14.23 33.00
C VAL A 391 1.30 13.52 33.39
N ASP A 392 0.49 14.22 34.18
CA ASP A 392 -0.83 13.77 34.60
C ASP A 392 -1.90 13.87 33.48
N GLU A 393 -3.04 13.22 33.70
CA GLU A 393 -4.13 13.15 32.73
C GLU A 393 -4.77 14.51 32.40
N ASN A 394 -4.81 15.46 33.35
CA ASN A 394 -5.37 16.79 33.08
C ASN A 394 -4.47 17.56 32.12
N THR A 395 -3.16 17.53 32.35
CA THR A 395 -2.17 18.11 31.44
C THR A 395 -2.27 17.49 30.03
N ILE A 396 -2.47 16.16 29.91
CA ILE A 396 -2.69 15.50 28.61
C ILE A 396 -3.95 16.03 27.92
N LYS A 397 -5.04 16.23 28.67
CA LYS A 397 -6.29 16.77 28.13
C LYS A 397 -6.13 18.20 27.65
N GLU A 398 -5.41 19.04 28.40
CA GLU A 398 -5.09 20.41 28.00
C GLU A 398 -4.25 20.45 26.71
N ILE A 399 -3.18 19.66 26.64
CA ILE A 399 -2.35 19.57 25.44
C ILE A 399 -3.16 19.03 24.25
N SER A 400 -4.07 18.08 24.46
CA SER A 400 -4.95 17.57 23.40
C SER A 400 -5.83 18.65 22.80
N GLN A 401 -6.32 19.58 23.63
CA GLN A 401 -7.10 20.72 23.20
C GLN A 401 -6.24 21.70 22.38
N LEU A 402 -5.05 22.03 22.85
CA LEU A 402 -4.10 22.89 22.11
C LEU A 402 -3.71 22.29 20.75
N ILE A 403 -3.47 20.97 20.69
CA ILE A 403 -3.17 20.28 19.43
C ILE A 403 -4.32 20.43 18.42
N LYS A 404 -5.56 20.29 18.88
CA LYS A 404 -6.74 20.49 18.04
C LYS A 404 -6.84 21.94 17.54
N GLU A 405 -6.58 22.90 18.40
CA GLU A 405 -6.58 24.34 18.06
C GLU A 405 -5.50 24.69 17.04
N ILE A 406 -4.27 24.19 17.22
CA ILE A 406 -3.17 24.36 16.25
C ILE A 406 -3.57 23.79 14.89
N ASN A 407 -4.10 22.56 14.89
CA ASN A 407 -4.55 21.93 13.66
C ASN A 407 -5.63 22.79 12.96
N ILE A 408 -6.69 23.19 13.67
CA ILE A 408 -7.75 24.04 13.12
C ILE A 408 -7.18 25.35 12.57
N ALA A 409 -6.27 26.01 13.29
CA ALA A 409 -5.65 27.26 12.86
C ALA A 409 -4.81 27.12 11.58
N VAL A 410 -4.18 25.96 11.38
CA VAL A 410 -3.46 25.63 10.14
C VAL A 410 -4.44 25.34 9.00
N PHE A 411 -5.50 24.58 9.26
CA PHE A 411 -6.47 24.18 8.24
C PHE A 411 -7.44 25.30 7.81
N GLN A 412 -7.78 26.24 8.69
CA GLN A 412 -8.65 27.38 8.35
C GLN A 412 -8.00 28.41 7.42
N LYS A 413 -6.66 28.40 7.27
CA LYS A 413 -5.92 29.42 6.52
C LYS A 413 -5.82 29.16 5.00
N SER A 414 -6.13 27.97 4.49
CA SER A 414 -6.38 27.76 3.05
C SER A 414 -7.04 26.41 2.75
N ASP A 415 -7.91 26.38 1.74
CA ASP A 415 -8.69 25.18 1.34
C ASP A 415 -7.87 24.12 0.57
N ASN A 416 -6.57 24.30 0.34
CA ASN A 416 -5.82 23.39 -0.54
C ASN A 416 -4.31 23.27 -0.25
N HIS A 417 -3.95 22.84 0.97
CA HIS A 417 -2.55 22.55 1.29
C HIS A 417 -2.10 21.22 0.67
N LEU A 418 -1.28 21.29 -0.38
CA LEU A 418 -0.69 20.11 -1.02
C LEU A 418 0.33 19.42 -0.10
N ARG A 419 0.38 18.09 -0.20
CA ARG A 419 1.33 17.24 0.54
C ARG A 419 2.25 16.48 -0.40
N HIS A 420 3.48 16.27 0.05
CA HIS A 420 4.43 15.33 -0.55
C HIS A 420 3.94 13.88 -0.46
N PRO A 421 4.45 12.98 -1.33
CA PRO A 421 4.00 11.60 -1.41
C PRO A 421 4.28 10.76 -0.17
N ILE A 422 3.36 9.83 0.09
CA ILE A 422 3.56 8.71 1.00
C ILE A 422 3.93 7.47 0.18
N ILE A 423 5.02 6.83 0.57
CA ILE A 423 5.45 5.55 0.01
C ILE A 423 5.14 4.47 1.05
N LEU A 424 4.19 3.60 0.75
CA LEU A 424 3.81 2.50 1.62
C LEU A 424 4.65 1.26 1.30
N ILE A 425 5.22 0.63 2.31
CA ILE A 425 5.76 -0.72 2.23
C ILE A 425 4.81 -1.63 2.99
N VAL A 426 4.11 -2.50 2.30
CA VAL A 426 3.01 -3.28 2.89
C VAL A 426 3.39 -4.75 2.85
N ASP A 427 3.28 -5.41 4.02
CA ASP A 427 3.42 -6.85 4.15
C ASP A 427 2.54 -7.60 3.15
N GLU A 428 2.99 -8.74 2.65
CA GLU A 428 2.33 -9.45 1.55
C GLU A 428 0.91 -9.88 1.92
N CYS A 429 0.68 -10.29 3.16
CA CYS A 429 -0.67 -10.64 3.65
C CYS A 429 -1.61 -9.42 3.71
N LEU A 430 -1.06 -8.21 3.93
CA LEU A 430 -1.81 -6.97 4.06
C LEU A 430 -2.04 -6.24 2.73
N ASP A 431 -1.41 -6.68 1.65
CA ASP A 431 -1.41 -5.97 0.35
C ASP A 431 -2.80 -5.91 -0.31
N SER A 432 -3.68 -6.85 0.00
CA SER A 432 -5.06 -6.90 -0.52
C SER A 432 -5.92 -5.73 -0.05
N PHE A 433 -5.57 -5.09 1.08
CA PHE A 433 -6.27 -3.89 1.54
C PHE A 433 -6.01 -2.71 0.60
N PRO A 434 -7.05 -1.95 0.23
CA PRO A 434 -6.88 -0.72 -0.54
C PRO A 434 -6.51 0.44 0.39
N TRP A 435 -5.30 0.42 0.94
CA TRP A 435 -4.78 1.43 1.89
C TRP A 435 -4.97 2.87 1.38
N GLU A 436 -4.91 3.10 0.07
CA GLU A 436 -5.11 4.42 -0.55
C GLU A 436 -6.55 4.97 -0.40
N MET A 437 -7.49 4.14 0.07
CA MET A 437 -8.89 4.51 0.31
C MET A 437 -9.17 4.99 1.74
N LEU A 438 -8.15 5.01 2.61
CA LEU A 438 -8.27 5.58 3.95
C LEU A 438 -8.63 7.07 3.86
N THR A 439 -9.55 7.51 4.72
CA THR A 439 -10.01 8.89 4.84
C THR A 439 -8.84 9.85 5.01
N ILE A 440 -7.87 9.49 5.85
CA ILE A 440 -6.68 10.34 6.07
C ILE A 440 -5.84 10.52 4.80
N LEU A 441 -5.85 9.54 3.89
CA LEU A 441 -5.11 9.57 2.62
C LEU A 441 -5.90 10.17 1.45
N THR A 442 -7.13 10.63 1.70
CA THR A 442 -7.94 11.27 0.67
C THR A 442 -7.20 12.49 0.10
N ASP A 443 -7.15 12.59 -1.23
CA ASP A 443 -6.46 13.66 -1.96
C ASP A 443 -4.93 13.75 -1.75
N GLN A 444 -4.33 12.71 -1.16
CA GLN A 444 -2.87 12.60 -1.05
C GLN A 444 -2.26 11.75 -2.17
N PRO A 445 -1.03 12.10 -2.61
CA PRO A 445 -0.25 11.23 -3.48
C PRO A 445 0.28 10.03 -2.69
N VAL A 446 -0.13 8.81 -3.05
CA VAL A 446 0.26 7.57 -2.37
C VAL A 446 0.73 6.54 -3.39
N THR A 447 1.85 5.89 -3.11
CA THR A 447 2.37 4.77 -3.89
C THR A 447 2.86 3.65 -2.97
N ARG A 448 3.07 2.44 -3.51
CA ARG A 448 3.59 1.30 -2.77
C ARG A 448 4.94 0.81 -3.29
N LEU A 449 5.77 0.26 -2.41
CA LEU A 449 6.95 -0.50 -2.77
C LEU A 449 7.03 -1.78 -1.93
N PRO A 450 7.69 -2.84 -2.42
CA PRO A 450 7.67 -4.13 -1.74
C PRO A 450 8.63 -4.20 -0.55
N SER A 451 9.67 -3.38 -0.50
CA SER A 451 10.57 -3.26 0.65
C SER A 451 11.35 -1.95 0.63
N LEU A 452 11.99 -1.61 1.76
CA LEU A 452 12.86 -0.44 1.88
C LEU A 452 14.05 -0.54 0.92
N TYR A 453 14.58 -1.75 0.74
CA TYR A 453 15.65 -2.04 -0.20
C TYR A 453 15.24 -1.76 -1.65
N PHE A 454 14.00 -2.04 -2.04
CA PHE A 454 13.49 -1.66 -3.36
C PHE A 454 13.30 -0.15 -3.52
N ALA A 455 12.91 0.57 -2.47
CA ALA A 455 12.86 2.03 -2.48
C ALA A 455 14.24 2.63 -2.74
N HIS A 456 15.27 2.17 -2.02
CA HIS A 456 16.64 2.62 -2.23
C HIS A 456 17.20 2.22 -3.60
N LEU A 457 16.94 0.98 -4.06
CA LEU A 457 17.35 0.49 -5.38
C LEU A 457 16.78 1.34 -6.50
N LEU A 458 15.48 1.64 -6.47
CA LEU A 458 14.85 2.45 -7.52
C LEU A 458 15.31 3.90 -7.43
N PHE A 459 15.47 4.45 -6.22
CA PHE A 459 16.07 5.76 -6.03
C PHE A 459 17.44 5.85 -6.70
N LYS A 460 18.36 4.91 -6.41
CA LYS A 460 19.70 4.88 -7.01
C LYS A 460 19.68 4.65 -8.52
N SER A 461 18.76 3.82 -9.01
CA SER A 461 18.59 3.58 -10.46
C SER A 461 18.15 4.83 -11.23
N HIS A 462 17.49 5.78 -10.56
CA HIS A 462 16.90 6.98 -11.18
C HIS A 462 17.40 8.29 -10.56
N GLU A 463 18.50 8.26 -9.79
CA GLU A 463 18.96 9.37 -8.95
C GLU A 463 19.17 10.66 -9.75
N LYS A 464 19.75 10.53 -10.95
CA LYS A 464 20.01 11.66 -11.87
C LYS A 464 18.72 12.29 -12.44
N GLU A 465 17.58 11.61 -12.34
CA GLU A 465 16.29 12.04 -12.90
C GLU A 465 15.29 12.48 -11.82
N ILE A 466 15.66 12.37 -10.54
CA ILE A 466 14.79 12.75 -9.42
C ILE A 466 14.99 14.22 -9.08
N GLN A 467 13.91 14.98 -9.07
CA GLN A 467 13.90 16.39 -8.68
C GLN A 467 12.81 16.62 -7.63
N ARG A 468 13.19 17.15 -6.46
CA ARG A 468 12.27 17.44 -5.34
C ARG A 468 11.38 16.24 -4.96
N GLY A 469 11.94 15.04 -5.03
CA GLY A 469 11.26 13.79 -4.70
C GLY A 469 10.46 13.14 -5.83
N ASP A 470 10.35 13.75 -7.02
CA ASP A 470 9.66 13.13 -8.15
C ASP A 470 10.66 12.70 -9.23
N LYS A 471 10.50 11.49 -9.78
CA LYS A 471 11.20 11.06 -10.99
C LYS A 471 10.61 11.80 -12.19
N ILE A 472 11.45 12.55 -12.89
CA ILE A 472 11.04 13.37 -14.03
C ILE A 472 10.99 12.54 -15.31
N VAL A 473 9.85 12.59 -16.00
CA VAL A 473 9.65 12.02 -17.34
C VAL A 473 9.80 13.15 -18.36
N ARG A 474 10.91 13.14 -19.10
CA ARG A 474 11.29 14.23 -20.02
C ARG A 474 10.37 14.38 -21.22
N SER A 475 9.88 13.28 -21.80
CA SER A 475 9.01 13.31 -22.97
C SER A 475 7.73 12.52 -22.74
N HIS A 476 6.68 13.21 -22.29
CA HIS A 476 5.33 12.62 -22.20
C HIS A 476 4.75 12.24 -23.58
N LYS A 477 5.32 12.77 -24.67
CA LYS A 477 4.92 12.47 -26.05
C LYS A 477 5.46 11.13 -26.54
N ASN A 478 6.58 10.65 -25.99
CA ASN A 478 7.17 9.35 -26.29
C ASN A 478 6.48 8.22 -25.53
N GLY A 479 5.18 8.06 -25.78
CA GLY A 479 4.41 6.95 -25.22
C GLY A 479 4.20 5.84 -26.23
N LYS A 480 4.21 4.60 -25.74
CA LYS A 480 3.88 3.42 -26.52
C LYS A 480 2.76 2.61 -25.89
N TYR A 481 1.93 1.96 -26.71
CA TYR A 481 0.81 1.18 -26.20
C TYR A 481 0.60 -0.18 -26.87
N LEU A 482 0.03 -1.12 -26.11
CA LEU A 482 -0.47 -2.40 -26.60
C LEU A 482 -1.96 -2.52 -26.27
N LEU A 483 -2.81 -2.58 -27.30
CA LEU A 483 -4.27 -2.53 -27.17
C LEU A 483 -4.94 -3.79 -27.72
N ASN A 484 -5.72 -4.47 -26.87
CA ASN A 484 -6.50 -5.67 -27.20
C ASN A 484 -5.70 -6.76 -27.96
N PRO A 485 -4.55 -7.23 -27.44
CA PRO A 485 -3.72 -8.19 -28.17
C PRO A 485 -4.38 -9.55 -28.42
N ASP A 486 -5.40 -9.92 -27.62
CA ASP A 486 -6.15 -11.17 -27.78
C ASP A 486 -7.37 -11.04 -28.69
N SER A 487 -7.63 -9.85 -29.26
CA SER A 487 -8.73 -9.61 -30.19
C SER A 487 -10.13 -9.94 -29.65
N ASN A 488 -10.33 -9.85 -28.33
CA ASN A 488 -11.56 -10.29 -27.65
C ASN A 488 -12.22 -9.21 -26.77
N LEU A 489 -11.69 -7.98 -26.75
CA LEU A 489 -12.26 -6.83 -26.04
C LEU A 489 -12.65 -5.68 -26.99
N PRO A 490 -13.57 -5.90 -27.95
CA PRO A 490 -13.84 -4.95 -29.03
C PRO A 490 -14.39 -3.61 -28.55
N ASN A 491 -15.25 -3.59 -27.52
CA ASN A 491 -15.81 -2.34 -27.01
C ASN A 491 -14.75 -1.46 -26.33
N MET A 492 -13.84 -2.08 -25.57
CA MET A 492 -12.71 -1.37 -24.95
C MET A 492 -11.72 -0.90 -26.00
N GLU A 493 -11.42 -1.74 -27.01
CA GLU A 493 -10.57 -1.35 -28.15
C GLU A 493 -11.07 -0.05 -28.79
N ILE A 494 -12.35 0.01 -29.18
CA ILE A 494 -12.90 1.19 -29.86
C ILE A 494 -12.85 2.43 -28.92
N ARG A 495 -13.23 2.29 -27.64
CA ARG A 495 -13.23 3.41 -26.67
C ARG A 495 -11.84 3.99 -26.46
N ILE A 496 -10.86 3.11 -26.18
CA ILE A 496 -9.48 3.51 -25.85
C ILE A 496 -8.76 3.99 -27.11
N GLN A 497 -8.96 3.36 -28.26
CA GLN A 497 -8.38 3.82 -29.53
C GLN A 497 -8.88 5.24 -29.88
N ALA A 498 -10.17 5.53 -29.67
CA ALA A 498 -10.71 6.87 -29.88
C ALA A 498 -10.07 7.90 -28.94
N PHE A 499 -9.87 7.55 -27.66
CA PHE A 499 -9.19 8.42 -26.70
C PHE A 499 -7.72 8.65 -27.07
N LEU A 500 -6.95 7.61 -27.37
CA LEU A 500 -5.53 7.71 -27.71
C LEU A 500 -5.32 8.61 -28.94
N LYS A 501 -6.12 8.42 -29.99
CA LYS A 501 -6.06 9.27 -31.19
C LYS A 501 -6.38 10.75 -30.91
N TYR A 502 -7.31 11.00 -29.99
CA TYR A 502 -7.76 12.35 -29.67
C TYR A 502 -6.80 13.07 -28.71
N TRP A 503 -6.37 12.40 -27.65
CA TRP A 503 -5.62 13.00 -26.54
C TRP A 503 -4.10 12.83 -26.68
N LEU A 504 -3.65 11.71 -27.24
CA LEU A 504 -2.24 11.31 -27.28
C LEU A 504 -1.83 10.94 -28.73
N PRO A 505 -2.00 11.84 -29.72
CA PRO A 505 -1.81 11.51 -31.13
C PRO A 505 -0.38 11.11 -31.51
N ASN A 506 0.61 11.47 -30.68
CA ASN A 506 2.02 11.12 -30.89
C ASN A 506 2.39 9.73 -30.38
N TRP A 507 1.51 9.09 -29.59
CA TRP A 507 1.80 7.76 -29.06
C TRP A 507 1.66 6.72 -30.17
N THR A 508 2.58 5.74 -30.18
CA THR A 508 2.59 4.66 -31.17
C THR A 508 2.28 3.32 -30.52
N GLY A 509 1.62 2.40 -31.22
CA GLY A 509 1.30 1.13 -30.58
C GLY A 509 0.74 0.05 -31.50
N ILE A 510 0.57 -1.12 -30.93
CA ILE A 510 0.01 -2.31 -31.59
C ILE A 510 -1.43 -2.49 -31.13
N ILE A 511 -2.35 -2.69 -32.08
CA ILE A 511 -3.79 -2.82 -31.82
C ILE A 511 -4.27 -4.15 -32.41
N ASN A 512 -5.12 -4.86 -31.66
CA ASN A 512 -5.86 -6.03 -32.13
C ASN A 512 -4.97 -7.16 -32.70
N LYS A 513 -3.75 -7.29 -32.16
CA LYS A 513 -2.76 -8.28 -32.60
C LYS A 513 -1.78 -8.60 -31.47
N LYS A 514 -1.40 -9.87 -31.31
CA LYS A 514 -0.30 -10.26 -30.43
C LYS A 514 1.04 -9.76 -30.99
N PRO A 515 1.87 -9.10 -30.16
CA PRO A 515 3.17 -8.60 -30.62
C PRO A 515 4.17 -9.76 -30.79
N THR A 516 5.16 -9.58 -31.65
CA THR A 516 6.37 -10.41 -31.63
C THR A 516 7.22 -10.10 -30.39
N LYS A 517 8.27 -10.89 -30.15
CA LYS A 517 9.16 -10.66 -29.01
C LYS A 517 9.91 -9.34 -29.13
N GLU A 518 10.35 -9.02 -30.35
CA GLU A 518 11.08 -7.81 -30.70
C GLU A 518 10.16 -6.58 -30.61
N GLU A 519 8.93 -6.69 -31.12
CA GLU A 519 7.91 -5.64 -31.01
C GLU A 519 7.60 -5.33 -29.54
N PHE A 520 7.37 -6.34 -28.71
CA PHE A 520 7.10 -6.14 -27.28
C PHE A 520 8.30 -5.55 -26.53
N PHE A 521 9.52 -5.98 -26.86
CA PHE A 521 10.73 -5.40 -26.31
C PHE A 521 10.82 -3.91 -26.60
N ASP A 522 10.64 -3.52 -27.87
CA ASP A 522 10.67 -2.13 -28.31
C ASP A 522 9.54 -1.28 -27.68
N LEU A 523 8.35 -1.85 -27.49
CA LEU A 523 7.24 -1.18 -26.81
C LEU A 523 7.61 -0.76 -25.38
N VAL A 524 8.34 -1.60 -24.65
CA VAL A 524 8.62 -1.40 -23.23
C VAL A 524 9.95 -0.68 -22.97
N THR A 525 10.95 -0.86 -23.84
CA THR A 525 12.32 -0.34 -23.61
C THR A 525 12.59 1.02 -24.25
N ALA A 526 11.91 1.36 -25.36
CA ALA A 526 12.14 2.62 -26.07
C ALA A 526 11.12 3.71 -25.73
N ALA A 527 10.12 3.40 -24.90
CA ALA A 527 9.12 4.35 -24.44
C ALA A 527 9.54 5.04 -23.13
N ASP A 528 9.11 6.28 -22.95
CA ASP A 528 9.11 6.94 -21.63
C ASP A 528 7.88 6.54 -20.80
N ILE A 529 6.78 6.22 -21.50
CA ILE A 529 5.52 5.76 -20.91
C ILE A 529 5.00 4.58 -21.73
N TYR A 530 4.81 3.42 -21.11
CA TYR A 530 4.22 2.24 -21.74
C TYR A 530 2.85 1.95 -21.14
N SER A 531 1.82 1.79 -21.99
CA SER A 531 0.48 1.40 -21.55
C SER A 531 -0.01 0.10 -22.20
N TYR A 532 -0.57 -0.76 -21.37
CA TYR A 532 -1.16 -2.03 -21.76
C TYR A 532 -2.66 -2.02 -21.49
N TYR A 533 -3.46 -2.39 -22.49
CA TYR A 533 -4.92 -2.48 -22.41
C TYR A 533 -5.35 -3.89 -22.85
N GLY A 534 -5.64 -4.75 -21.88
CA GLY A 534 -5.97 -6.15 -22.16
C GLY A 534 -6.18 -6.96 -20.88
N HIS A 535 -6.17 -8.29 -21.01
CA HIS A 535 -6.35 -9.18 -19.86
C HIS A 535 -5.13 -9.18 -18.95
N GLY A 536 -5.35 -9.15 -17.64
CA GLY A 536 -4.28 -9.33 -16.65
C GLY A 536 -3.16 -8.30 -16.77
N ASN A 537 -1.94 -8.80 -16.80
CA ASN A 537 -0.70 -8.03 -16.85
C ASN A 537 0.14 -8.30 -18.11
N GLY A 538 -0.44 -8.97 -19.11
CA GLY A 538 0.24 -9.36 -20.34
C GLY A 538 1.22 -10.52 -20.20
N SER A 539 1.29 -11.20 -19.06
CA SER A 539 2.19 -12.36 -18.85
C SER A 539 1.94 -13.55 -19.78
N HIS A 540 0.75 -13.67 -20.36
CA HIS A 540 0.44 -14.70 -21.36
C HIS A 540 0.93 -14.35 -22.77
N LEU A 541 1.31 -13.09 -23.01
CA LEU A 541 1.78 -12.60 -24.31
C LEU A 541 3.27 -12.87 -24.49
N MET A 542 4.03 -12.73 -23.41
CA MET A 542 5.47 -12.93 -23.40
C MET A 542 5.93 -13.58 -22.11
N SER A 543 6.93 -14.45 -22.22
CA SER A 543 7.58 -14.99 -21.03
C SER A 543 8.11 -13.85 -20.18
N LEU A 544 7.65 -13.82 -18.95
CA LEU A 544 8.11 -12.92 -17.89
C LEU A 544 9.64 -13.00 -17.67
N ASP A 545 10.28 -14.12 -18.04
CA ASP A 545 11.74 -14.26 -18.04
C ASP A 545 12.46 -13.35 -19.03
N PHE A 546 11.74 -12.83 -20.02
CA PHE A 546 12.26 -11.86 -20.96
C PHE A 546 12.29 -10.45 -20.36
N ILE A 547 11.21 -10.04 -19.68
CA ILE A 547 11.08 -8.73 -19.03
C ILE A 547 12.20 -8.53 -18.01
N GLN A 548 12.48 -9.56 -17.18
CA GLN A 548 13.57 -9.47 -16.21
C GLN A 548 14.96 -9.30 -16.85
N LYS A 549 15.17 -9.56 -18.15
CA LYS A 549 16.47 -9.35 -18.81
C LYS A 549 16.63 -7.94 -19.35
N CYS A 550 15.55 -7.15 -19.36
CA CYS A 550 15.52 -5.81 -19.91
C CYS A 550 15.88 -4.76 -18.85
N GLN A 551 16.29 -3.58 -19.30
CA GLN A 551 16.25 -2.36 -18.52
C GLN A 551 15.06 -1.54 -19.01
N ILE A 552 14.12 -1.25 -18.12
CA ILE A 552 12.87 -0.56 -18.44
C ILE A 552 12.93 0.79 -17.76
N GLY A 553 13.19 1.86 -18.53
CA GLY A 553 13.10 3.24 -18.03
C GLY A 553 11.67 3.79 -18.00
N ALA A 554 10.74 3.10 -18.67
CA ALA A 554 9.37 3.54 -18.87
C ALA A 554 8.54 3.46 -17.58
N VAL A 555 7.64 4.44 -17.40
CA VAL A 555 6.48 4.29 -16.52
C VAL A 555 5.54 3.27 -17.15
N VAL A 556 5.28 2.16 -16.46
CA VAL A 556 4.47 1.04 -16.97
C VAL A 556 3.05 1.15 -16.43
N MET A 557 2.05 1.10 -17.32
CA MET A 557 0.64 1.17 -16.94
C MET A 557 -0.13 -0.05 -17.44
N LEU A 558 -0.54 -0.92 -16.51
CA LEU A 558 -1.20 -2.18 -16.81
C LEU A 558 -2.71 -2.07 -16.55
N PHE A 559 -3.47 -1.58 -17.55
CA PHE A 559 -4.92 -1.43 -17.50
C PHE A 559 -5.65 -2.76 -17.76
N GLY A 560 -5.32 -3.77 -16.97
CA GLY A 560 -5.97 -5.08 -16.98
C GLY A 560 -6.38 -5.55 -15.59
N CYS A 561 -7.34 -6.46 -15.56
CA CYS A 561 -7.90 -7.03 -14.34
C CYS A 561 -6.83 -7.69 -13.46
N ALA A 562 -6.78 -7.38 -12.16
CA ALA A 562 -5.83 -7.96 -11.22
C ALA A 562 -4.34 -7.88 -11.67
N SER A 563 -3.97 -6.88 -12.49
CA SER A 563 -2.63 -6.75 -13.05
C SER A 563 -1.52 -6.62 -11.99
N ASN A 564 -1.83 -6.01 -10.85
CA ASN A 564 -0.92 -5.76 -9.72
C ASN A 564 -1.26 -6.59 -8.47
N LYS A 565 -2.08 -7.64 -8.60
CA LYS A 565 -2.44 -8.53 -7.50
C LYS A 565 -1.25 -9.38 -7.07
N LEU A 566 -0.99 -9.48 -5.76
CA LEU A 566 -0.13 -10.53 -5.21
C LEU A 566 -0.86 -11.87 -5.18
N THR A 567 -0.16 -12.92 -5.61
CA THR A 567 -0.70 -14.28 -5.69
C THR A 567 0.07 -15.19 -4.74
N GLN A 568 -0.67 -15.84 -3.85
CA GLN A 568 -0.16 -16.90 -2.99
C GLN A 568 -0.37 -18.27 -3.68
N LYS A 569 0.69 -19.06 -3.81
CA LYS A 569 0.63 -20.43 -4.41
C LYS A 569 0.69 -21.55 -3.39
N GLY A 570 1.04 -21.23 -2.15
CA GLY A 570 1.08 -22.17 -1.04
C GLY A 570 1.39 -21.44 0.26
N ALA A 571 1.18 -22.11 1.38
CA ALA A 571 1.44 -21.55 2.70
C ALA A 571 2.94 -21.30 2.98
N GLN A 572 3.82 -22.08 2.32
CA GLN A 572 5.27 -22.06 2.57
C GLN A 572 6.04 -21.36 1.43
N VAL A 573 5.38 -20.45 0.71
CA VAL A 573 5.99 -19.73 -0.42
C VAL A 573 5.66 -18.25 -0.32
N GLU A 574 6.68 -17.41 -0.53
CA GLU A 574 6.53 -15.96 -0.69
C GLU A 574 5.54 -15.66 -1.85
N MET A 575 4.71 -14.62 -1.69
CA MET A 575 3.77 -14.25 -2.75
C MET A 575 4.52 -13.65 -3.93
N TYR A 576 3.91 -13.70 -5.10
CA TYR A 576 4.50 -13.11 -6.31
C TYR A 576 3.48 -12.32 -7.09
N SER A 577 3.97 -11.36 -7.88
CA SER A 577 3.19 -10.66 -8.88
C SER A 577 4.06 -10.27 -10.07
N SER A 578 3.40 -9.97 -11.18
CA SER A 578 4.09 -9.53 -12.40
C SER A 578 4.80 -8.18 -12.23
N TYR A 579 4.28 -7.28 -11.37
CA TYR A 579 4.89 -5.96 -11.18
C TYR A 579 6.30 -6.05 -10.60
N TYR A 580 6.61 -7.09 -9.82
CA TYR A 580 7.94 -7.36 -9.30
C TYR A 580 8.99 -7.41 -10.42
N LEU A 581 8.63 -7.98 -11.57
CA LEU A 581 9.56 -8.15 -12.68
C LEU A 581 9.87 -6.83 -13.37
N TYR A 582 8.88 -5.94 -13.44
CA TYR A 582 9.09 -4.58 -13.95
C TYR A 582 9.99 -3.78 -13.00
N LEU A 583 9.78 -3.89 -11.68
CA LEU A 583 10.66 -3.24 -10.69
C LEU A 583 12.09 -3.82 -10.71
N MET A 584 12.24 -5.15 -10.82
CA MET A 584 13.54 -5.82 -11.01
C MET A 584 14.26 -5.33 -12.27
N ALA A 585 13.49 -5.04 -13.33
CA ALA A 585 13.96 -4.46 -14.58
C ALA A 585 14.18 -2.93 -14.51
N ARG A 586 14.12 -2.34 -13.30
CA ARG A 586 14.32 -0.90 -13.02
C ARG A 586 13.22 0.03 -13.53
N SER A 587 12.01 -0.48 -13.84
CA SER A 587 10.88 0.42 -14.12
C SER A 587 10.66 1.35 -12.91
N PRO A 588 10.62 2.67 -13.12
CA PRO A 588 10.45 3.62 -12.03
C PRO A 588 9.09 3.45 -11.35
N CYS A 589 8.07 3.01 -12.09
CA CYS A 589 6.70 2.95 -11.59
C CYS A 589 5.83 2.01 -12.43
N VAL A 590 4.98 1.23 -11.74
CA VAL A 590 4.00 0.31 -12.31
C VAL A 590 2.60 0.61 -11.78
N PHE A 591 1.70 1.02 -12.66
CA PHE A 591 0.27 1.20 -12.37
C PHE A 591 -0.51 -0.10 -12.65
N GLY A 592 -1.50 -0.42 -11.83
CA GLY A 592 -2.37 -1.57 -12.08
C GLY A 592 -3.48 -1.79 -11.05
N MET A 593 -4.14 -2.94 -11.14
CA MET A 593 -5.32 -3.28 -10.32
C MET A 593 -5.03 -4.43 -9.34
N LEU A 594 -5.50 -4.31 -8.09
CA LEU A 594 -5.37 -5.32 -7.04
C LEU A 594 -6.30 -6.54 -7.24
N TRP A 595 -7.40 -6.37 -7.95
CA TRP A 595 -8.38 -7.43 -8.22
C TRP A 595 -9.07 -7.24 -9.59
N PRO A 596 -9.86 -8.22 -10.05
CA PRO A 596 -10.59 -8.08 -11.31
C PRO A 596 -11.60 -6.94 -11.26
N VAL A 597 -11.71 -6.15 -12.33
CA VAL A 597 -12.60 -5.00 -12.44
C VAL A 597 -13.38 -5.06 -13.75
N THR A 598 -14.45 -4.30 -13.89
CA THR A 598 -15.22 -4.26 -15.14
C THR A 598 -14.61 -3.29 -16.15
N ASP A 599 -14.78 -3.60 -17.43
CA ASP A 599 -14.16 -2.87 -18.55
C ASP A 599 -14.58 -1.39 -18.58
N MET A 600 -15.87 -1.10 -18.46
CA MET A 600 -16.40 0.25 -18.62
C MET A 600 -15.87 1.23 -17.57
N TYR A 601 -15.85 0.83 -16.29
CA TYR A 601 -15.34 1.70 -15.22
C TYR A 601 -13.82 1.82 -15.24
N THR A 602 -13.12 0.79 -15.72
CA THR A 602 -11.67 0.82 -15.92
C THR A 602 -11.31 1.80 -17.03
N ASP A 603 -12.01 1.76 -18.16
CA ASP A 603 -11.78 2.69 -19.27
C ASP A 603 -12.08 4.13 -18.88
N LEU A 604 -13.14 4.35 -18.09
CA LEU A 604 -13.45 5.67 -17.55
C LEU A 604 -12.32 6.18 -16.65
N LEU A 605 -11.89 5.39 -15.65
CA LEU A 605 -10.79 5.77 -14.76
C LEU A 605 -9.50 6.04 -15.55
N THR A 606 -9.19 5.17 -16.50
CA THR A 606 -8.01 5.25 -17.37
C THR A 606 -7.96 6.57 -18.13
N THR A 607 -9.05 6.91 -18.81
CA THR A 607 -9.07 8.13 -19.64
C THR A 607 -9.13 9.40 -18.78
N GLU A 608 -9.84 9.39 -17.65
CA GLU A 608 -9.79 10.51 -16.69
C GLU A 608 -8.38 10.69 -16.12
N PHE A 609 -7.70 9.60 -15.75
CA PHE A 609 -6.33 9.62 -15.24
C PHE A 609 -5.33 10.14 -16.25
N LEU A 610 -5.27 9.54 -17.45
CA LEU A 610 -4.32 9.94 -18.48
C LEU A 610 -4.55 11.39 -18.92
N SER A 611 -5.80 11.85 -18.97
CA SER A 611 -6.09 13.24 -19.34
C SER A 611 -5.81 14.27 -18.27
N THR A 612 -5.88 13.88 -16.99
CA THR A 612 -5.52 14.74 -15.86
C THR A 612 -4.00 14.82 -15.68
N TRP A 613 -3.29 13.73 -16.00
CA TRP A 613 -1.83 13.67 -15.83
C TRP A 613 -1.06 14.17 -17.06
N LEU A 614 -1.48 13.82 -18.28
CA LEU A 614 -0.73 14.08 -19.50
C LEU A 614 -1.32 15.27 -20.28
N PRO A 615 -0.53 16.30 -20.60
CA PRO A 615 -0.96 17.41 -21.42
C PRO A 615 -1.21 16.96 -22.87
N SER A 616 -2.07 17.70 -23.55
CA SER A 616 -2.53 17.37 -24.90
C SER A 616 -2.75 18.63 -25.73
N SER A 617 -2.48 18.53 -27.03
CA SER A 617 -2.81 19.56 -28.01
C SER A 617 -4.24 19.42 -28.56
N ALA A 618 -5.10 18.64 -27.90
CA ALA A 618 -6.48 18.44 -28.34
C ALA A 618 -7.28 19.76 -28.31
N GLU A 619 -8.18 19.94 -29.27
CA GLU A 619 -9.00 21.17 -29.39
C GLU A 619 -9.81 21.51 -28.12
N ARG A 620 -10.17 20.50 -27.32
CA ARG A 620 -10.93 20.66 -26.07
C ARG A 620 -10.45 19.69 -25.01
N GLY A 621 -10.42 20.17 -23.76
CA GLY A 621 -10.08 19.36 -22.59
C GLY A 621 -11.00 18.15 -22.40
N TRP A 622 -10.45 17.03 -21.95
CA TRP A 622 -11.17 15.77 -21.77
C TRP A 622 -12.35 15.91 -20.79
N SER A 623 -12.24 16.82 -19.83
CA SER A 623 -13.32 17.16 -18.88
C SER A 623 -14.58 17.72 -19.55
N LYS A 624 -14.48 18.21 -20.80
CA LYS A 624 -15.58 18.78 -21.60
C LYS A 624 -16.17 17.80 -22.62
N ILE A 625 -15.73 16.55 -22.62
CA ILE A 625 -16.27 15.49 -23.47
C ILE A 625 -17.49 14.85 -22.81
N ASP A 626 -18.55 14.61 -23.60
CA ASP A 626 -19.71 13.85 -23.15
C ASP A 626 -19.33 12.37 -22.94
N LYS A 627 -19.06 12.01 -21.68
CA LYS A 627 -18.66 10.65 -21.28
C LYS A 627 -19.76 9.64 -21.55
N GLN A 628 -21.03 10.01 -21.41
CA GLN A 628 -22.13 9.09 -21.64
C GLN A 628 -22.24 8.75 -23.12
N ALA A 629 -22.12 9.75 -23.99
CA ALA A 629 -22.06 9.53 -25.42
C ALA A 629 -20.83 8.72 -25.83
N TRP A 630 -19.65 9.01 -25.29
CA TRP A 630 -18.42 8.27 -25.57
C TRP A 630 -18.54 6.80 -25.14
N MET A 631 -19.04 6.52 -23.93
CA MET A 631 -19.21 5.15 -23.44
C MET A 631 -20.23 4.34 -24.24
N LYS A 632 -21.33 4.96 -24.70
CA LYS A 632 -22.43 4.26 -25.40
C LYS A 632 -22.25 4.17 -26.91
N THR A 633 -21.73 5.23 -27.52
CA THR A 633 -21.68 5.39 -28.98
C THR A 633 -20.27 5.36 -29.54
N PHE A 634 -19.26 5.31 -28.68
CA PHE A 634 -17.84 5.38 -29.03
C PHE A 634 -17.41 6.67 -29.73
N LYS A 635 -18.31 7.65 -29.82
CA LYS A 635 -18.06 8.95 -30.46
C LYS A 635 -17.68 9.97 -29.40
N ILE A 636 -16.60 10.69 -29.66
CA ILE A 636 -16.21 11.87 -28.88
C ILE A 636 -17.15 13.01 -29.28
N LYS A 637 -18.18 13.23 -28.45
CA LYS A 637 -19.12 14.34 -28.62
C LYS A 637 -18.74 15.47 -27.67
N LYS A 638 -18.75 16.68 -28.21
CA LYS A 638 -18.46 17.92 -27.49
C LYS A 638 -19.68 18.28 -26.62
N LEU A 639 -19.47 18.64 -25.35
CA LEU A 639 -20.53 19.31 -24.57
C LEU A 639 -20.78 20.71 -25.15
N PRO A 640 -22.02 21.25 -25.11
CA PRO A 640 -22.29 22.61 -25.55
C PRO A 640 -21.54 23.61 -24.66
N SER A 641 -20.66 24.44 -25.24
CA SER A 641 -19.95 25.52 -24.51
C SER A 641 -19.86 26.78 -25.37
N LYS A 642 -20.00 27.95 -24.73
CA LYS A 642 -20.09 29.28 -25.35
C LYS A 642 -18.75 30.00 -25.58
N GLU A 643 -17.62 29.44 -25.20
CA GLU A 643 -16.30 30.07 -25.35
C GLU A 643 -15.32 29.06 -25.96
N ILE A 644 -14.57 29.46 -27.00
CA ILE A 644 -13.78 28.55 -27.86
C ILE A 644 -12.28 28.89 -27.84
N ASN A 645 -11.90 30.16 -27.62
CA ASN A 645 -10.52 30.60 -27.89
C ASN A 645 -9.60 30.72 -26.64
N ALA A 646 -10.12 30.58 -25.43
CA ALA A 646 -9.33 30.64 -24.19
C ALA A 646 -8.91 29.26 -23.65
N ASP A 647 -9.38 28.17 -24.25
CA ASP A 647 -9.30 26.82 -23.68
C ASP A 647 -8.02 26.06 -24.07
N ILE A 648 -7.40 26.34 -25.23
CA ILE A 648 -6.20 25.62 -25.69
C ILE A 648 -4.97 25.99 -24.83
N VAL A 649 -4.80 27.27 -24.50
CA VAL A 649 -3.70 27.76 -23.65
C VAL A 649 -3.82 27.25 -22.20
N ARG A 650 -5.05 27.01 -21.71
CA ARG A 650 -5.30 26.51 -20.35
C ARG A 650 -4.99 25.02 -20.15
N ILE A 651 -5.08 24.18 -21.19
CA ILE A 651 -4.86 22.72 -21.06
C ILE A 651 -3.37 22.40 -20.79
N GLU A 652 -2.45 23.21 -21.32
CA GLU A 652 -1.00 23.06 -21.05
C GLU A 652 -0.62 23.56 -19.65
N GLU A 653 -1.30 24.58 -19.11
CA GLU A 653 -1.07 25.12 -17.75
C GLU A 653 -1.80 24.31 -16.65
N GLU A 654 -2.96 23.70 -16.92
CA GLU A 654 -3.77 22.92 -15.96
C GLU A 654 -3.16 21.53 -15.65
N ASN A 655 -2.35 20.95 -16.55
CA ASN A 655 -1.82 19.58 -16.43
C ASN A 655 -0.37 19.51 -15.87
N ASN A 656 -0.07 20.24 -14.79
CA ASN A 656 1.21 20.16 -14.06
C ASN A 656 1.15 19.26 -12.81
N LEU A 657 0.16 18.38 -12.73
CA LEU A 657 -0.04 17.49 -11.59
C LEU A 657 0.96 16.32 -11.65
N GLU A 658 1.52 15.94 -10.51
CA GLU A 658 2.24 14.69 -10.39
C GLU A 658 1.29 13.49 -10.57
N LEU A 659 1.82 12.37 -11.06
CA LEU A 659 1.06 11.17 -11.44
C LEU A 659 0.10 10.72 -10.34
N LEU A 660 0.60 10.64 -9.11
CA LEU A 660 -0.16 10.12 -7.97
C LEU A 660 -1.34 11.04 -7.59
N ARG A 661 -1.17 12.36 -7.72
CA ARG A 661 -2.24 13.34 -7.46
C ARG A 661 -3.28 13.33 -8.58
N ALA A 662 -2.83 13.26 -9.83
CA ALA A 662 -3.73 13.10 -10.98
C ALA A 662 -4.59 11.84 -10.84
N LEU A 663 -4.01 10.74 -10.38
CA LEU A 663 -4.75 9.52 -10.09
C LEU A 663 -5.77 9.71 -8.96
N SER A 664 -5.36 10.31 -7.84
CA SER A 664 -6.23 10.57 -6.68
C SER A 664 -7.47 11.38 -7.08
N GLN A 665 -7.30 12.43 -7.90
CA GLN A 665 -8.42 13.22 -8.44
C GLN A 665 -9.31 12.39 -9.39
N SER A 666 -8.72 11.55 -10.23
CA SER A 666 -9.44 10.74 -11.21
C SER A 666 -10.30 9.65 -10.55
N LYS A 667 -9.87 9.12 -9.39
CA LYS A 667 -10.65 8.17 -8.58
C LYS A 667 -12.02 8.73 -8.15
N LYS A 668 -12.23 10.04 -8.13
CA LYS A 668 -13.52 10.66 -7.78
C LYS A 668 -14.64 10.42 -8.82
N ARG A 669 -14.28 9.97 -10.03
CA ARG A 669 -15.19 9.88 -11.19
C ARG A 669 -15.59 8.46 -11.56
N THR A 670 -15.23 7.46 -10.75
CA THR A 670 -15.54 6.04 -11.00
C THR A 670 -16.18 5.39 -9.76
N ASN A 671 -16.68 4.15 -9.91
CA ASN A 671 -17.31 3.41 -8.82
C ASN A 671 -16.29 2.97 -7.76
N TYR A 672 -16.79 2.56 -6.58
CA TYR A 672 -15.93 2.32 -5.43
C TYR A 672 -14.99 1.12 -5.63
N LEU A 673 -15.49 0.02 -6.20
CA LEU A 673 -14.66 -1.16 -6.46
C LEU A 673 -13.49 -0.86 -7.41
N THR A 674 -13.72 -0.11 -8.49
CA THR A 674 -12.66 0.18 -9.48
C THR A 674 -11.63 1.14 -8.92
N LYS A 675 -12.05 2.22 -8.25
CA LYS A 675 -11.09 3.16 -7.66
C LYS A 675 -10.26 2.54 -6.52
N ALA A 676 -10.85 1.65 -5.74
CA ALA A 676 -10.17 0.94 -4.66
C ALA A 676 -9.19 -0.11 -5.19
N ALA A 677 -9.49 -0.74 -6.34
CA ALA A 677 -8.57 -1.70 -6.97
C ALA A 677 -7.28 -1.03 -7.48
N CYS A 678 -7.38 0.23 -7.89
CA CYS A 678 -6.31 0.92 -8.60
C CYS A 678 -5.17 1.36 -7.66
N VAL A 679 -3.97 0.85 -7.91
CA VAL A 679 -2.76 1.15 -7.13
C VAL A 679 -1.55 1.43 -8.02
N VAL A 680 -0.66 2.28 -7.53
CA VAL A 680 0.61 2.60 -8.17
C VAL A 680 1.75 2.06 -7.32
N ARG A 681 2.68 1.34 -7.95
CA ARG A 681 3.83 0.74 -7.26
C ARG A 681 5.15 1.26 -7.84
N GLY A 682 5.92 2.03 -7.09
CA GLY A 682 7.13 2.65 -7.61
C GLY A 682 7.51 3.96 -6.94
N LEU A 683 8.31 4.74 -7.66
CA LEU A 683 8.67 6.10 -7.34
C LEU A 683 7.52 7.07 -7.66
N PRO A 684 7.39 8.19 -6.92
CA PRO A 684 6.59 9.33 -7.35
C PRO A 684 7.07 9.84 -8.71
N ILE A 685 6.13 10.12 -9.62
CA ILE A 685 6.43 10.49 -11.01
C ILE A 685 5.86 11.88 -11.31
N LYS A 686 6.66 12.70 -11.99
CA LYS A 686 6.21 13.97 -12.59
C LYS A 686 6.71 14.08 -14.02
N ILE A 687 5.93 14.73 -14.88
CA ILE A 687 6.35 15.04 -16.26
C ILE A 687 7.06 16.40 -16.31
N GLU A 688 8.02 16.53 -17.21
CA GLU A 688 8.58 17.82 -17.58
C GLU A 688 7.63 18.52 -18.54
N LEU A 689 7.21 19.75 -18.19
CA LEU A 689 6.49 20.62 -19.12
C LEU A 689 7.54 21.41 -19.90
N LEU A 690 7.54 21.25 -21.23
CA LEU A 690 8.47 21.89 -22.16
C LEU A 690 8.00 23.28 -22.56
#